data_AF-A0A365YQS3-F1
#
_entry.id   AF-A0A365YQS3-F1
#
_cell.length_a   1.000
_cell.length_b   1.000
_cell.length_c   1.000
_cell.angle_alpha   90.00
_cell.angle_beta   90.00
_cell.angle_gamma   90.00
#
_symmetry.space_group_name_H-M   'P 1'
#
loop_
_entity.id
_entity.type
_entity.pdbx_description
1 polymer ?
#
loop_
_entity_poly.entity_id
_entity_poly.type
_entity_poly.pdbx_seq_one_letter_code
_entity_poly.pdbx_strand_id
1 'polypeptide(L)'
;EGAEAAAAAAEAAARRLTDAAAARAAADDAAAEAAAARDDRQEAAQRARRSADALAGLASRLRERAHWAARVRELTADAAEAEARSAACLDRARAADEDHRGVQRAADDARRTARALRAERAEVTGAPEDPGPSAPSGAEASLPALREAYRSASQLYEKVGVGADLRAEQARAEGDESAALAALDRLSNKVRTRAARLLDGTEGADGPSRQAAAARAEALVQLLEGRAAAASEQLGRLRGEAERLAPADGGAHIELPDELVPADAERARELCRAATADVAAREAALQAARETHEELSADHRAAQEGAGGFEEIAALLRDLLRDPPPGRAPAEGEPEPAEPAAPEPYGGTLAEAREAAAATRRDLRSRAAGLAAAEAAVREAAERLVRHANATRFEQVRTPARQQIRELPTAALPAHAAAWAEAFAPRLRVLTDELAQLERNRDGIVDRLRGLVESSLDTLRSAQRLSRLPEGLGEWSGQEFLRIRFDDPDQATLTERLGEVVDETTRAAVRKNADLRRDGMSLLLRGVHAALGPRGVQVEILKPDAVLRAERVPVGQMGDVFSGGQLLTAAIALYCTMAALRGNDRGRDRHRHAGTLFLDNPIGRANATYLLELQRAVADALGVQLLYTTGLFDTTALAEFPLVIRLRNDADLRAGLKYISVEEHLRPGLPARDQAAEPVHGEITATRVFRRPSAAVDERGE
;
A
#
# COMPACT_ATOMS: atom_id res chain seq x y z
N GLU A 1 34.80 -23.42 -36.00
CA GLU A 1 35.44 -22.74 -34.84
C GLU A 1 34.47 -21.94 -33.96
N GLY A 2 34.05 -20.71 -34.28
CA GLY A 2 33.21 -19.90 -33.38
C GLY A 2 31.81 -20.48 -33.08
N ALA A 3 31.17 -21.10 -34.07
CA ALA A 3 29.87 -21.77 -33.91
C ALA A 3 29.98 -23.09 -33.12
N GLU A 4 31.09 -23.81 -33.26
CA GLU A 4 31.36 -25.04 -32.49
C GLU A 4 31.68 -24.72 -31.03
N ALA A 5 32.40 -23.63 -30.76
CA ALA A 5 32.66 -23.14 -29.40
C ALA A 5 31.36 -22.69 -28.70
N ALA A 6 30.46 -22.01 -29.43
CA ALA A 6 29.16 -21.62 -28.91
C ALA A 6 28.25 -22.83 -28.65
N ALA A 7 28.26 -23.84 -29.53
CA ALA A 7 27.53 -25.09 -29.33
C ALA A 7 28.05 -25.86 -28.10
N ALA A 8 29.37 -25.98 -27.95
CA ALA A 8 29.99 -26.60 -26.78
C ALA A 8 29.68 -25.86 -25.47
N ALA A 9 29.66 -24.52 -25.49
CA ALA A 9 29.28 -23.71 -24.33
C ALA A 9 27.79 -23.85 -23.97
N ALA A 10 26.90 -23.92 -24.96
CA ALA A 10 25.48 -24.17 -24.76
C ALA A 10 25.23 -25.58 -24.19
N GLU A 11 25.95 -26.58 -24.68
CA GLU A 11 25.88 -27.95 -24.17
C GLU A 11 26.42 -28.05 -22.74
N ALA A 12 27.50 -27.33 -22.41
CA ALA A 12 28.01 -27.23 -21.05
C ALA A 12 27.05 -26.50 -20.11
N ALA A 13 26.37 -25.45 -20.58
CA ALA A 13 25.35 -24.74 -19.81
C ALA A 13 24.10 -25.61 -19.57
N ALA A 14 23.67 -26.37 -20.58
CA ALA A 14 22.57 -27.32 -20.45
C ALA A 14 22.89 -28.44 -19.44
N ARG A 15 24.12 -28.97 -19.47
CA ARG A 15 24.62 -29.94 -18.48
C ARG A 15 24.64 -29.36 -17.06
N ARG A 16 25.12 -28.14 -16.87
CA ARG A 16 25.07 -27.45 -15.57
C ARG A 16 23.64 -27.22 -15.07
N LEU A 17 22.70 -26.94 -15.97
CA LEU A 17 21.29 -26.77 -15.62
C LEU A 17 20.68 -28.10 -15.17
N THR A 18 20.97 -29.21 -15.86
CA THR A 18 20.51 -30.54 -15.45
C THR A 18 21.16 -30.98 -14.13
N ASP A 19 22.43 -30.68 -13.91
CA ASP A 19 23.13 -30.99 -12.66
C ASP A 19 22.57 -30.17 -11.49
N ALA A 20 22.27 -28.89 -11.72
CA ALA A 20 21.63 -28.03 -10.72
C ALA A 20 20.18 -28.47 -10.42
N ALA A 21 19.43 -28.93 -11.43
CA ALA A 21 18.09 -29.48 -11.23
C ALA A 21 18.13 -30.81 -10.46
N ALA A 22 19.11 -31.67 -10.72
CA ALA A 22 19.33 -32.90 -9.97
C ALA A 22 19.76 -32.62 -8.52
N ALA A 23 20.62 -31.63 -8.29
CA ALA A 23 21.04 -31.21 -6.95
C ALA A 23 19.86 -30.59 -6.17
N ARG A 24 18.98 -29.84 -6.84
CA ARG A 24 17.74 -29.31 -6.26
C ARG A 24 16.80 -30.44 -5.84
N ALA A 25 16.54 -31.39 -6.74
CA ALA A 25 15.69 -32.54 -6.43
C ALA A 25 16.23 -33.36 -5.25
N ALA A 26 17.54 -33.62 -5.22
CA ALA A 26 18.19 -34.32 -4.11
C ALA A 26 18.11 -33.53 -2.78
N ALA A 27 18.17 -32.20 -2.83
CA ALA A 27 18.00 -31.36 -1.64
C ALA A 27 16.55 -31.35 -1.16
N ASP A 28 15.58 -31.34 -2.07
CA ASP A 28 14.14 -31.41 -1.75
C ASP A 28 13.78 -32.79 -1.16
N ASP A 29 14.35 -33.88 -1.69
CA ASP A 29 14.20 -35.24 -1.15
C ASP A 29 14.83 -35.35 0.25
N ALA A 30 16.04 -34.81 0.45
CA ALA A 30 16.70 -34.78 1.77
C ALA A 30 15.92 -33.93 2.80
N ALA A 31 15.28 -32.85 2.35
CA ALA A 31 14.41 -32.03 3.20
C ALA A 31 13.12 -32.77 3.56
N ALA A 32 12.53 -33.53 2.63
CA ALA A 32 11.37 -34.37 2.88
C ALA A 32 11.69 -35.51 3.87
N GLU A 33 12.84 -36.17 3.72
CA GLU A 33 13.33 -37.18 4.66
C GLU A 33 13.60 -36.59 6.04
N ALA A 34 14.21 -35.40 6.12
CA ALA A 34 14.43 -34.71 7.39
C ALA A 34 13.13 -34.28 8.08
N ALA A 35 12.11 -33.89 7.30
CA ALA A 35 10.78 -33.57 7.80
C ALA A 35 10.07 -34.82 8.34
N ALA A 36 10.06 -35.91 7.58
CA ALA A 36 9.51 -37.20 8.04
C ALA A 36 10.21 -37.69 9.31
N ALA A 37 11.55 -37.62 9.36
CA ALA A 37 12.32 -38.03 10.53
C ALA A 37 12.13 -37.09 11.74
N ARG A 38 11.72 -35.84 11.52
CA ARG A 38 11.31 -34.91 12.59
C ARG A 38 9.93 -35.28 13.11
N ASP A 39 8.98 -35.54 12.23
CA ASP A 39 7.61 -35.92 12.59
C ASP A 39 7.60 -37.23 13.36
N ASP A 40 8.36 -38.23 12.92
CA ASP A 40 8.53 -39.52 13.63
C ASP A 40 9.11 -39.34 15.04
N ARG A 41 10.12 -38.45 15.19
CA ARG A 41 10.71 -38.13 16.50
C ARG A 41 9.73 -37.36 17.38
N GLN A 42 8.92 -36.48 16.80
CA GLN A 42 7.90 -35.72 17.52
C GLN A 42 6.77 -36.64 17.99
N GLU A 43 6.33 -37.59 17.17
CA GLU A 43 5.38 -38.62 17.56
C GLU A 43 5.94 -39.54 18.65
N ALA A 44 7.20 -39.95 18.53
CA ALA A 44 7.87 -40.76 19.56
C ALA A 44 7.97 -40.00 20.89
N ALA A 45 8.30 -38.71 20.86
CA ALA A 45 8.31 -37.85 22.04
C ALA A 45 6.91 -37.69 22.65
N GLN A 46 5.86 -37.54 21.84
CA GLN A 46 4.49 -37.49 22.32
C GLN A 46 4.04 -38.81 22.93
N ARG A 47 4.39 -39.95 22.32
CA ARG A 47 4.15 -41.29 22.88
C ARG A 47 4.86 -41.46 24.23
N ALA A 48 6.13 -41.04 24.33
CA ALA A 48 6.91 -41.08 25.57
C ALA A 48 6.34 -40.15 26.65
N ARG A 49 5.82 -38.97 26.28
CA ARG A 49 5.17 -38.06 27.23
C ARG A 49 3.85 -38.63 27.74
N ARG A 50 3.01 -39.19 26.86
CA ARG A 50 1.77 -39.87 27.26
C ARG A 50 2.03 -41.06 28.18
N SER A 51 3.08 -41.85 27.92
CA SER A 51 3.46 -42.94 28.81
C SER A 51 4.03 -42.45 30.14
N ALA A 52 4.83 -41.38 30.14
CA ALA A 52 5.32 -40.74 31.36
C ALA A 52 4.17 -40.18 32.22
N ASP A 53 3.18 -39.53 31.62
CA ASP A 53 2.00 -39.00 32.31
C ASP A 53 1.14 -40.15 32.88
N ALA A 54 0.97 -41.24 32.14
CA ALA A 54 0.28 -42.44 32.61
C ALA A 54 1.03 -43.11 33.78
N LEU A 55 2.36 -43.18 33.71
CA LEU A 55 3.21 -43.70 34.77
C LEU A 55 3.22 -42.78 36.01
N ALA A 56 3.20 -41.46 35.83
CA ALA A 56 3.07 -40.49 36.92
C ALA A 56 1.71 -40.63 37.61
N GLY A 57 0.62 -40.81 36.85
CA GLY A 57 -0.70 -41.10 37.39
C GLY A 57 -0.76 -42.41 38.18
N LEU A 58 -0.13 -43.48 37.68
CA LEU A 58 -0.01 -44.75 38.40
C LEU A 58 0.87 -44.65 39.65
N ALA A 59 1.98 -43.90 39.58
CA ALA A 59 2.86 -43.66 40.72
C ALA A 59 2.14 -42.87 41.83
N SER A 60 1.32 -41.87 41.48
CA SER A 60 0.47 -41.14 42.44
C SER A 60 -0.51 -42.09 43.12
N ARG A 61 -1.25 -42.89 42.35
CA ARG A 61 -2.21 -43.88 42.91
C ARG A 61 -1.53 -44.94 43.78
N LEU A 62 -0.31 -45.36 43.44
CA LEU A 62 0.47 -46.28 44.26
C LEU A 62 0.95 -45.65 45.57
N ARG A 63 1.36 -44.37 45.55
CA ARG A 63 1.71 -43.63 46.78
C ARG A 63 0.50 -43.48 47.70
N GLU A 64 -0.66 -43.19 47.13
CA GLU A 64 -1.90 -43.07 47.88
C GLU A 64 -2.47 -44.42 48.35
N ARG A 65 -2.11 -45.55 47.73
CA ARG A 65 -2.63 -46.87 48.09
C ARG A 65 -2.39 -47.21 49.56
N ALA A 66 -1.23 -46.86 50.12
CA ALA A 66 -0.93 -47.09 51.53
C ALA A 66 -1.85 -46.25 52.45
N HIS A 67 -2.11 -44.99 52.07
CA HIS A 67 -3.04 -44.12 52.76
C HIS A 67 -4.48 -44.63 52.65
N TRP A 68 -4.95 -45.01 51.45
CA TRP A 68 -6.27 -45.62 51.27
C TRP A 68 -6.42 -46.94 52.03
N ALA A 69 -5.40 -47.79 52.07
CA ALA A 69 -5.42 -49.03 52.84
C ALA A 69 -5.38 -48.80 54.37
N ALA A 70 -4.76 -47.72 54.83
CA ALA A 70 -4.84 -47.29 56.23
C ALA A 70 -6.24 -46.73 56.54
N ARG A 71 -6.77 -45.88 55.66
CA ARG A 71 -8.09 -45.27 55.81
C ARG A 71 -9.22 -46.29 55.77
N VAL A 72 -9.13 -47.30 54.90
CA VAL A 72 -10.10 -48.41 54.89
C VAL A 72 -10.02 -49.20 56.20
N ARG A 73 -8.81 -49.46 56.73
CA ARG A 73 -8.66 -50.16 58.02
C ARG A 73 -9.23 -49.36 59.19
N GLU A 74 -8.96 -48.06 59.23
CA GLU A 74 -9.52 -47.11 60.19
C GLU A 74 -11.06 -47.10 60.10
N LEU A 75 -11.62 -46.92 58.90
CA LEU A 75 -13.08 -46.92 58.70
C LEU A 75 -13.72 -48.27 59.05
N THR A 76 -13.05 -49.40 58.80
CA THR A 76 -13.55 -50.72 59.24
C THR A 76 -13.47 -50.89 60.76
N ALA A 77 -12.47 -50.32 61.42
CA ALA A 77 -12.36 -50.32 62.88
C ALA A 77 -13.44 -49.43 63.51
N ASP A 78 -13.63 -48.22 62.97
CA ASP A 78 -14.69 -47.28 63.38
C ASP A 78 -16.08 -47.91 63.21
N ALA A 79 -16.31 -48.60 62.10
CA ALA A 79 -17.57 -49.31 61.86
C ALA A 79 -17.77 -50.45 62.86
N ALA A 80 -16.75 -51.26 63.13
CA ALA A 80 -16.83 -52.33 64.13
C ALA A 80 -17.05 -51.78 65.54
N GLU A 81 -16.43 -50.65 65.89
CA GLU A 81 -16.63 -49.98 67.19
C GLU A 81 -18.04 -49.35 67.28
N ALA A 82 -18.56 -48.77 66.20
CA ALA A 82 -19.93 -48.27 66.15
C ALA A 82 -20.96 -49.42 66.28
N GLU A 83 -20.73 -50.55 65.62
CA GLU A 83 -21.56 -51.76 65.75
C GLU A 83 -21.50 -52.34 67.17
N ALA A 84 -20.31 -52.41 67.78
CA ALA A 84 -20.15 -52.86 69.16
C ALA A 84 -20.85 -51.92 70.16
N ARG A 85 -20.76 -50.60 69.97
CA ARG A 85 -21.50 -49.61 70.78
C ARG A 85 -23.01 -49.74 70.59
N SER A 86 -23.48 -49.96 69.37
CA SER A 86 -24.89 -50.20 69.06
C SER A 86 -25.41 -51.46 69.76
N ALA A 87 -24.67 -52.57 69.69
CA ALA A 87 -24.99 -53.81 70.38
C ALA A 87 -25.03 -53.63 71.91
N ALA A 88 -24.04 -52.96 72.50
CA ALA A 88 -24.00 -52.68 73.93
C ALA A 88 -25.13 -51.73 74.39
N CYS A 89 -25.60 -50.82 73.55
CA CYS A 89 -26.77 -49.99 73.81
C CYS A 89 -28.07 -50.80 73.72
N LEU A 90 -28.18 -51.70 72.74
CA LEU A 90 -29.34 -52.61 72.60
C LEU A 90 -29.45 -53.59 73.77
N ASP A 91 -28.33 -54.14 74.23
CA ASP A 91 -28.32 -55.06 75.37
C ASP A 91 -28.67 -54.33 76.67
N ARG A 92 -28.18 -53.10 76.87
CA ARG A 92 -28.61 -52.24 78.00
C ARG A 92 -30.09 -51.89 77.93
N ALA A 93 -30.61 -51.60 76.74
CA ALA A 93 -32.03 -51.33 76.55
C ALA A 93 -32.89 -52.57 76.86
N ARG A 94 -32.45 -53.77 76.43
CA ARG A 94 -33.13 -55.03 76.75
C ARG A 94 -33.11 -55.33 78.26
N ALA A 95 -31.96 -55.17 78.92
CA ALA A 95 -31.85 -55.35 80.36
C ALA A 95 -32.75 -54.37 81.13
N ALA A 96 -32.76 -53.09 80.74
CA ALA A 96 -33.64 -52.10 81.35
C ALA A 96 -35.14 -52.40 81.12
N ASP A 97 -35.51 -52.93 79.95
CA ASP A 97 -36.90 -53.31 79.65
C ASP A 97 -37.32 -54.58 80.41
N GLU A 98 -36.41 -55.53 80.65
CA GLU A 98 -36.63 -56.70 81.50
C GLU A 98 -36.77 -56.30 82.98
N ASP A 99 -35.91 -55.42 83.49
CA ASP A 99 -36.00 -54.86 84.85
C ASP A 99 -37.30 -54.09 85.04
N HIS A 100 -37.69 -53.27 84.06
CA HIS A 100 -38.96 -52.54 84.07
C HIS A 100 -40.16 -53.50 84.16
N ARG A 101 -40.18 -54.55 83.34
CA ARG A 101 -41.24 -55.59 83.37
C ARG A 101 -41.25 -56.35 84.70
N GLY A 102 -40.10 -56.62 85.30
CA GLY A 102 -39.98 -57.27 86.61
C GLY A 102 -40.57 -56.43 87.73
N VAL A 103 -40.20 -55.14 87.78
CA VAL A 103 -40.71 -54.19 88.78
C VAL A 103 -42.22 -53.95 88.60
N GLN A 104 -42.70 -53.90 87.35
CA GLN A 104 -44.12 -53.66 87.08
C GLN A 104 -45.02 -54.85 87.51
N ARG A 105 -44.58 -56.10 87.28
CA ARG A 105 -45.32 -57.28 87.77
C ARG A 105 -45.38 -57.33 89.30
N ALA A 106 -44.26 -57.06 89.98
CA ALA A 106 -44.22 -57.02 91.45
C ALA A 106 -45.11 -55.90 92.02
N ALA A 107 -45.15 -54.73 91.37
CA ALA A 107 -46.02 -53.63 91.77
C ALA A 107 -47.51 -53.96 91.58
N ASP A 108 -47.88 -54.64 90.49
CA ASP A 108 -49.29 -54.99 90.21
C ASP A 108 -49.80 -56.13 91.10
N ASP A 109 -48.94 -57.06 91.51
CA ASP A 109 -49.29 -58.09 92.50
C ASP A 109 -49.43 -57.49 93.91
N ALA A 110 -48.51 -56.61 94.33
CA ALA A 110 -48.61 -55.91 95.62
C ALA A 110 -49.89 -55.04 95.71
N ARG A 111 -50.27 -54.38 94.61
CA ARG A 111 -51.50 -53.58 94.52
C ARG A 111 -52.77 -54.43 94.61
N ARG A 112 -52.78 -55.63 94.01
CA ARG A 112 -53.93 -56.57 94.12
C ARG A 112 -54.11 -57.05 95.56
N THR A 113 -53.04 -57.47 96.22
CA THR A 113 -53.09 -57.94 97.61
C THR A 113 -53.51 -56.82 98.57
N ALA A 114 -52.97 -55.61 98.39
CA ALA A 114 -53.31 -54.47 99.24
C ALA A 114 -54.75 -53.96 99.03
N ARG A 115 -55.34 -54.12 97.84
CA ARG A 115 -56.75 -53.77 97.60
C ARG A 115 -57.70 -54.76 98.27
N ALA A 116 -57.41 -56.06 98.22
CA ALA A 116 -58.23 -57.07 98.90
C ALA A 116 -58.26 -56.87 100.43
N LEU A 117 -57.10 -56.60 101.05
CA LEU A 117 -56.99 -56.39 102.49
C LEU A 117 -57.61 -55.06 102.97
N ARG A 118 -57.61 -54.01 102.14
CA ARG A 118 -58.27 -52.73 102.48
C ARG A 118 -59.80 -52.81 102.39
N ALA A 119 -60.32 -53.56 101.43
CA ALA A 119 -61.77 -53.78 101.29
C ALA A 119 -62.34 -54.49 102.53
N GLU A 120 -61.65 -55.52 103.04
CA GLU A 120 -62.08 -56.24 104.25
C GLU A 120 -61.98 -55.38 105.54
N ARG A 121 -61.03 -54.45 105.62
CA ARG A 121 -60.86 -53.57 106.79
C ARG A 121 -61.92 -52.47 106.88
N ALA A 122 -62.42 -51.98 105.73
CA ALA A 122 -63.43 -50.93 105.68
C ALA A 122 -64.81 -51.38 106.23
N GLU A 123 -65.08 -52.69 106.27
CA GLU A 123 -66.34 -53.25 106.81
C GLU A 123 -66.35 -53.36 108.35
N VAL A 124 -65.26 -53.01 109.04
CA VAL A 124 -65.13 -53.06 110.51
C VAL A 124 -65.33 -51.66 111.10
N THR A 125 -66.54 -51.37 111.59
CA THR A 125 -66.90 -50.16 112.34
C THR A 125 -65.94 -49.95 113.53
N GLY A 126 -65.18 -48.85 113.50
CA GLY A 126 -64.21 -48.48 114.56
C GLY A 126 -62.78 -48.95 114.34
N ALA A 127 -62.43 -49.54 113.19
CA ALA A 127 -61.05 -49.88 112.88
C ALA A 127 -60.17 -48.62 112.69
N PRO A 128 -59.06 -48.44 113.44
CA PRO A 128 -58.15 -47.29 113.27
C PRO A 128 -57.54 -47.31 111.87
N GLU A 129 -57.23 -46.15 111.27
CA GLU A 129 -56.67 -46.03 109.90
C GLU A 129 -55.16 -46.34 109.79
N ASP A 130 -54.44 -46.49 110.92
CA ASP A 130 -53.00 -46.82 110.95
C ASP A 130 -52.69 -47.86 112.05
N PRO A 131 -51.98 -48.97 111.76
CA PRO A 131 -51.53 -49.89 112.80
C PRO A 131 -50.32 -49.28 113.54
N GLY A 132 -50.57 -48.78 114.75
CA GLY A 132 -49.50 -48.45 115.69
C GLY A 132 -48.66 -49.69 116.07
N PRO A 133 -47.47 -49.49 116.66
CA PRO A 133 -46.52 -50.57 116.96
C PRO A 133 -47.12 -51.61 117.91
N SER A 134 -46.84 -52.88 117.61
CA SER A 134 -47.29 -54.06 118.34
C SER A 134 -46.75 -54.11 119.77
N ALA A 135 -47.67 -54.18 120.74
CA ALA A 135 -47.39 -54.63 122.11
C ALA A 135 -47.78 -56.13 122.26
N PRO A 136 -47.05 -56.93 123.05
CA PRO A 136 -47.15 -58.39 123.01
C PRO A 136 -48.20 -58.93 123.99
N SER A 137 -49.05 -59.85 123.53
CA SER A 137 -49.86 -60.82 124.31
C SER A 137 -50.91 -61.37 123.32
N GLY A 138 -51.26 -62.65 123.16
CA GLY A 138 -51.14 -63.85 123.98
C GLY A 138 -52.35 -64.71 123.56
N ALA A 139 -52.09 -65.94 123.08
CA ALA A 139 -53.02 -66.90 122.44
C ALA A 139 -53.46 -66.59 120.99
N GLU A 140 -52.94 -67.38 120.06
CA GLU A 140 -53.22 -67.37 118.62
C GLU A 140 -54.64 -67.89 118.32
N ALA A 141 -55.56 -66.98 117.98
CA ALA A 141 -56.79 -67.32 117.26
C ALA A 141 -56.60 -66.98 115.77
N SER A 142 -56.95 -67.90 114.88
CA SER A 142 -56.84 -67.66 113.43
C SER A 142 -57.79 -66.55 112.97
N LEU A 143 -57.42 -65.80 111.93
CA LEU A 143 -58.22 -64.70 111.35
C LEU A 143 -59.72 -65.05 111.13
N PRO A 144 -60.11 -66.30 110.77
CA PRO A 144 -61.52 -66.70 110.71
C PRO A 144 -62.27 -66.63 112.05
N ALA A 145 -61.64 -66.97 113.18
CA ALA A 145 -62.29 -66.97 114.49
C ALA A 145 -62.58 -65.55 115.01
N LEU A 146 -61.70 -64.60 114.71
CA LEU A 146 -61.89 -63.18 115.08
C LEU A 146 -63.03 -62.51 114.30
N ARG A 147 -63.29 -62.95 113.06
CA ARG A 147 -64.40 -62.45 112.23
C ARG A 147 -65.77 -62.81 112.82
N GLU A 148 -65.89 -63.96 113.47
CA GLU A 148 -67.15 -64.44 114.05
C GLU A 148 -67.46 -63.74 115.39
N ALA A 149 -66.42 -63.41 116.17
CA ALA A 149 -66.54 -62.64 117.42
C ALA A 149 -66.95 -61.17 117.19
N TYR A 150 -66.50 -60.52 116.10
CA TYR A 150 -66.88 -59.13 115.82
C TYR A 150 -68.38 -58.98 115.50
N ARG A 151 -68.97 -59.95 114.79
CA ARG A 151 -70.40 -59.90 114.42
C ARG A 151 -71.33 -59.97 115.63
N SER A 152 -70.96 -60.71 116.68
CA SER A 152 -71.77 -60.82 117.90
C SER A 152 -71.66 -59.59 118.80
N ALA A 153 -70.51 -58.89 118.80
CA ALA A 153 -70.30 -57.69 119.59
C ALA A 153 -71.03 -56.44 119.02
N SER A 154 -71.08 -56.29 117.70
CA SER A 154 -71.72 -55.12 117.04
C SER A 154 -73.24 -55.04 117.32
N GLN A 155 -73.92 -56.19 117.42
CA GLN A 155 -75.37 -56.25 117.69
C GLN A 155 -75.78 -55.83 119.12
N LEU A 156 -74.83 -55.76 120.06
CA LEU A 156 -75.07 -55.36 121.45
C LEU A 156 -74.82 -53.86 121.68
N TYR A 157 -73.98 -53.22 120.86
CA TYR A 157 -73.57 -51.81 121.04
C TYR A 157 -74.60 -50.80 120.52
N GLU A 158 -75.38 -51.12 119.48
CA GLU A 158 -76.38 -50.19 118.92
C GLU A 158 -77.62 -49.95 119.81
N LYS A 159 -77.74 -50.60 120.98
CA LYS A 159 -78.97 -50.54 121.79
C LYS A 159 -79.00 -49.48 122.90
N VAL A 160 -77.92 -48.74 123.19
CA VAL A 160 -77.90 -47.87 124.38
C VAL A 160 -77.11 -46.56 124.17
N GLY A 161 -77.79 -45.42 124.11
CA GLY A 161 -77.23 -44.14 124.58
C GLY A 161 -77.36 -42.93 123.65
N VAL A 162 -78.01 -41.87 124.16
CA VAL A 162 -78.46 -40.64 123.47
C VAL A 162 -77.60 -39.42 123.83
N GLY A 163 -77.42 -38.47 122.88
CA GLY A 163 -77.04 -37.06 123.08
C GLY A 163 -75.75 -36.62 122.36
N ALA A 164 -75.84 -35.96 121.19
CA ALA A 164 -74.73 -35.76 120.24
C ALA A 164 -74.08 -34.36 120.21
N ASP A 165 -74.79 -33.29 120.57
CA ASP A 165 -74.37 -31.95 120.10
C ASP A 165 -73.30 -31.26 120.96
N LEU A 166 -73.22 -31.52 122.27
CA LEU A 166 -72.17 -30.94 123.14
C LEU A 166 -70.78 -31.60 122.99
N ARG A 167 -70.69 -32.80 122.39
CA ARG A 167 -69.39 -33.45 122.12
C ARG A 167 -68.70 -32.90 120.87
N ALA A 168 -69.47 -32.33 119.93
CA ALA A 168 -68.92 -31.89 118.64
C ALA A 168 -68.07 -30.61 118.76
N GLU A 169 -68.38 -29.71 119.70
CA GLU A 169 -67.62 -28.47 119.89
C GLU A 169 -66.31 -28.69 120.66
N GLN A 170 -66.30 -29.55 121.69
CA GLN A 170 -65.08 -29.93 122.40
C GLN A 170 -64.06 -30.59 121.45
N ALA A 171 -64.53 -31.48 120.57
CA ALA A 171 -63.67 -32.22 119.65
C ALA A 171 -62.95 -31.31 118.63
N ARG A 172 -63.52 -30.15 118.27
CA ARG A 172 -62.87 -29.22 117.33
C ARG A 172 -61.70 -28.48 117.98
N ALA A 173 -61.87 -27.95 119.19
CA ALA A 173 -60.81 -27.22 119.88
C ALA A 173 -59.60 -28.12 120.20
N GLU A 174 -59.85 -29.35 120.66
CA GLU A 174 -58.79 -30.35 120.91
C GLU A 174 -58.10 -30.79 119.61
N GLY A 175 -58.84 -30.82 118.49
CA GLY A 175 -58.30 -31.11 117.16
C GLY A 175 -57.32 -30.05 116.67
N ASP A 176 -57.66 -28.76 116.82
CA ASP A 176 -56.80 -27.66 116.40
C ASP A 176 -55.50 -27.58 117.23
N GLU A 177 -55.58 -27.81 118.55
CA GLU A 177 -54.40 -27.88 119.42
C GLU A 177 -53.47 -29.05 119.03
N SER A 178 -54.05 -30.23 118.80
CA SER A 178 -53.30 -31.43 118.40
C SER A 178 -52.61 -31.24 117.05
N ALA A 179 -53.25 -30.55 116.10
CA ALA A 179 -52.65 -30.26 114.79
C ALA A 179 -51.45 -29.31 114.90
N ALA A 180 -51.52 -28.29 115.74
CA ALA A 180 -50.42 -27.36 115.97
C ALA A 180 -49.22 -28.02 116.66
N LEU A 181 -49.47 -28.85 117.68
CA LEU A 181 -48.42 -29.64 118.35
C LEU A 181 -47.77 -30.65 117.41
N ALA A 182 -48.55 -31.36 116.59
CA ALA A 182 -48.02 -32.28 115.60
C ALA A 182 -47.14 -31.58 114.55
N ALA A 183 -47.50 -30.36 114.13
CA ALA A 183 -46.67 -29.56 113.23
C ALA A 183 -45.34 -29.15 113.87
N LEU A 184 -45.34 -28.79 115.15
CA LEU A 184 -44.13 -28.46 115.89
C LEU A 184 -43.23 -29.69 116.11
N ASP A 185 -43.81 -30.85 116.44
CA ASP A 185 -43.06 -32.09 116.70
C ASP A 185 -42.42 -32.70 115.44
N ARG A 186 -42.97 -32.44 114.25
CA ARG A 186 -42.33 -32.77 112.97
C ARG A 186 -41.00 -32.04 112.75
N LEU A 187 -40.79 -30.89 113.42
CA LEU A 187 -39.54 -30.15 113.32
C LEU A 187 -38.47 -30.79 114.22
N SER A 188 -37.26 -30.96 113.66
CA SER A 188 -36.13 -31.50 114.41
C SER A 188 -35.84 -30.68 115.68
N ASN A 189 -35.32 -31.32 116.73
CA ASN A 189 -34.99 -30.65 117.98
C ASN A 189 -34.00 -29.47 117.78
N LYS A 190 -33.08 -29.60 116.81
CA LYS A 190 -32.15 -28.52 116.42
C LYS A 190 -32.90 -27.31 115.85
N VAL A 191 -33.91 -27.53 115.00
CA VAL A 191 -34.75 -26.47 114.43
C VAL A 191 -35.62 -25.85 115.51
N ARG A 192 -36.26 -26.65 116.37
CA ARG A 192 -37.07 -26.14 117.50
C ARG A 192 -36.27 -25.27 118.46
N THR A 193 -35.09 -25.74 118.88
CA THR A 193 -34.20 -24.99 119.76
C THR A 193 -33.72 -23.69 119.10
N ARG A 194 -33.42 -23.71 117.79
CA ARG A 194 -32.99 -22.51 117.07
C ARG A 194 -34.15 -21.53 116.86
N ALA A 195 -35.33 -22.02 116.51
CA ALA A 195 -36.54 -21.21 116.39
C ALA A 195 -36.90 -20.55 117.72
N ALA A 196 -36.82 -21.28 118.84
CA ALA A 196 -37.00 -20.71 120.18
C ALA A 196 -36.00 -19.58 120.47
N ARG A 197 -34.69 -19.79 120.20
CA ARG A 197 -33.69 -18.72 120.36
C ARG A 197 -33.91 -17.51 119.43
N LEU A 198 -34.45 -17.72 118.24
CA LEU A 198 -34.79 -16.63 117.31
C LEU A 198 -36.04 -15.88 117.78
N LEU A 199 -37.00 -16.59 118.39
CA LEU A 199 -38.18 -15.99 119.02
C LEU A 199 -37.83 -15.16 120.27
N ASP A 200 -36.82 -15.58 121.05
CA ASP A 200 -36.31 -14.83 122.21
C ASP A 200 -35.50 -13.55 121.82
N GLY A 201 -35.18 -13.37 120.53
CA GLY A 201 -34.45 -12.22 120.02
C GLY A 201 -35.35 -11.04 119.63
N THR A 202 -34.75 -9.89 119.34
CA THR A 202 -35.47 -8.69 118.86
C THR A 202 -36.21 -8.91 117.54
N GLU A 203 -35.72 -9.82 116.69
CA GLU A 203 -36.38 -10.20 115.43
C GLU A 203 -37.61 -11.10 115.64
N GLY A 204 -37.77 -11.68 116.83
CA GLY A 204 -38.88 -12.55 117.23
C GLY A 204 -40.06 -11.84 117.88
N ALA A 205 -39.88 -10.58 118.30
CA ALA A 205 -40.76 -9.86 119.21
C ALA A 205 -42.20 -9.67 118.71
N ASP A 206 -42.40 -9.46 117.39
CA ASP A 206 -43.72 -9.29 116.78
C ASP A 206 -43.83 -10.00 115.42
N GLY A 207 -45.06 -10.11 114.91
CA GLY A 207 -45.35 -10.78 113.63
C GLY A 207 -44.60 -10.17 112.42
N PRO A 208 -44.63 -8.84 112.21
CA PRO A 208 -43.92 -8.19 111.12
C PRO A 208 -42.39 -8.40 111.16
N SER A 209 -41.78 -8.32 112.35
CA SER A 209 -40.34 -8.51 112.52
C SER A 209 -39.89 -9.92 112.14
N ARG A 210 -40.70 -10.95 112.48
CA ARG A 210 -40.45 -12.34 112.08
C ARG A 210 -40.54 -12.53 110.58
N GLN A 211 -41.54 -11.94 109.92
CA GLN A 211 -41.66 -11.99 108.46
C GLN A 211 -40.47 -11.32 107.77
N ALA A 212 -40.03 -10.15 108.25
CA ALA A 212 -38.88 -9.45 107.68
C ALA A 212 -37.56 -10.23 107.85
N ALA A 213 -37.36 -10.89 109.00
CA ALA A 213 -36.19 -11.74 109.24
C ALA A 213 -36.19 -13.01 108.37
N ALA A 214 -37.35 -13.66 108.21
CA ALA A 214 -37.52 -14.79 107.30
C ALA A 214 -37.21 -14.41 105.85
N ALA A 215 -37.75 -13.29 105.37
CA ALA A 215 -37.48 -12.79 104.02
C ALA A 215 -35.99 -12.48 103.77
N ARG A 216 -35.27 -11.93 104.77
CA ARG A 216 -33.80 -11.73 104.67
C ARG A 216 -33.04 -13.04 104.60
N ALA A 217 -33.43 -14.04 105.39
CA ALA A 217 -32.80 -15.36 105.36
C ALA A 217 -33.04 -16.07 104.02
N GLU A 218 -34.25 -16.01 103.49
CA GLU A 218 -34.60 -16.54 102.16
C GLU A 218 -33.79 -15.85 101.05
N ALA A 219 -33.68 -14.52 101.08
CA ALA A 219 -32.86 -13.78 100.11
C ALA A 219 -31.37 -14.17 100.18
N LEU A 220 -30.84 -14.41 101.37
CA LEU A 220 -29.45 -14.86 101.56
C LEU A 220 -29.24 -16.28 101.00
N VAL A 221 -30.19 -17.19 101.21
CA VAL A 221 -30.16 -18.55 100.65
C VAL A 221 -30.13 -18.47 99.12
N GLN A 222 -31.04 -17.72 98.51
CA GLN A 222 -31.10 -17.55 97.05
C GLN A 222 -29.79 -16.99 96.46
N LEU A 223 -29.16 -16.01 97.14
CA LEU A 223 -27.87 -15.47 96.71
C LEU A 223 -26.74 -16.52 96.76
N LEU A 224 -26.69 -17.32 97.83
CA LEU A 224 -25.67 -18.35 97.99
C LEU A 224 -25.86 -19.52 97.01
N GLU A 225 -27.11 -19.93 96.78
CA GLU A 225 -27.47 -20.92 95.76
C GLU A 225 -27.05 -20.46 94.36
N GLY A 226 -27.32 -19.19 94.02
CA GLY A 226 -26.86 -18.60 92.75
C GLY A 226 -25.34 -18.61 92.59
N ARG A 227 -24.58 -18.25 93.64
CA ARG A 227 -23.11 -18.31 93.62
C ARG A 227 -22.58 -19.74 93.49
N ALA A 228 -23.19 -20.70 94.18
CA ALA A 228 -22.80 -22.10 94.12
C ALA A 228 -23.10 -22.71 92.74
N ALA A 229 -24.23 -22.35 92.13
CA ALA A 229 -24.58 -22.76 90.77
C ALA A 229 -23.58 -22.22 89.74
N ALA A 230 -23.26 -20.91 89.80
CA ALA A 230 -22.29 -20.30 88.89
C ALA A 230 -20.87 -20.90 89.03
N ALA A 231 -20.43 -21.18 90.26
CA ALA A 231 -19.15 -21.84 90.52
C ALA A 231 -19.15 -23.29 89.99
N SER A 232 -20.26 -24.03 90.18
CA SER A 232 -20.42 -25.39 89.66
C SER A 232 -20.42 -25.42 88.12
N GLU A 233 -21.07 -24.44 87.48
CA GLU A 233 -21.07 -24.31 86.03
C GLU A 233 -19.67 -23.98 85.49
N GLN A 234 -18.96 -23.03 86.12
CA GLN A 234 -17.57 -22.70 85.75
C GLN A 234 -16.65 -23.92 85.92
N LEU A 235 -16.80 -24.68 87.02
CA LEU A 235 -16.06 -25.91 87.24
C LEU A 235 -16.40 -26.97 86.19
N GLY A 236 -17.68 -27.10 85.82
CA GLY A 236 -18.14 -27.98 84.75
C GLY A 236 -17.55 -27.62 83.40
N ARG A 237 -17.52 -26.33 83.04
CA ARG A 237 -16.89 -25.82 81.81
C ARG A 237 -15.39 -26.10 81.79
N LEU A 238 -14.67 -25.80 82.87
CA LEU A 238 -13.23 -26.07 82.96
C LEU A 238 -12.90 -27.57 82.91
N ARG A 239 -13.73 -28.42 83.53
CA ARG A 239 -13.59 -29.89 83.43
C ARG A 239 -13.85 -30.39 82.01
N GLY A 240 -14.92 -29.91 81.37
CA GLY A 240 -15.20 -30.26 79.97
C GLY A 240 -14.13 -29.74 79.00
N GLU A 241 -13.54 -28.59 79.26
CA GLU A 241 -12.37 -28.10 78.51
C GLU A 241 -11.14 -28.98 78.74
N ALA A 242 -10.84 -29.32 79.98
CA ALA A 242 -9.72 -30.21 80.31
C ALA A 242 -9.89 -31.60 79.67
N GLU A 243 -11.09 -32.20 79.72
CA GLU A 243 -11.39 -33.49 79.08
C GLU A 243 -11.30 -33.42 77.56
N ARG A 244 -11.85 -32.37 76.93
CA ARG A 244 -11.74 -32.18 75.46
C ARG A 244 -10.31 -31.97 74.99
N LEU A 245 -9.51 -31.26 75.79
CA LEU A 245 -8.11 -30.97 75.48
C LEU A 245 -7.17 -32.06 76.00
N ALA A 246 -7.65 -33.09 76.70
CA ALA A 246 -6.83 -34.21 77.13
C ALA A 246 -6.56 -35.16 75.94
N PRO A 247 -5.35 -35.71 75.81
CA PRO A 247 -5.10 -36.78 74.84
C PRO A 247 -5.84 -38.06 75.23
N ALA A 248 -6.12 -38.90 74.24
CA ALA A 248 -6.90 -40.13 74.40
C ALA A 248 -6.34 -41.08 75.48
N ASP A 249 -5.02 -41.09 75.66
CA ASP A 249 -4.31 -41.96 76.62
C ASP A 249 -4.08 -41.29 78.00
N GLY A 250 -4.60 -40.07 78.22
CA GLY A 250 -4.48 -39.35 79.50
C GLY A 250 -3.09 -38.79 79.84
N GLY A 251 -2.13 -38.90 78.91
CA GLY A 251 -0.78 -38.34 79.03
C GLY A 251 -0.68 -36.87 78.55
N ALA A 252 0.48 -36.49 78.02
CA ALA A 252 0.66 -35.22 77.30
C ALA A 252 0.55 -35.46 75.79
N HIS A 253 0.03 -34.49 75.02
CA HIS A 253 -0.01 -34.58 73.55
C HIS A 253 1.40 -34.60 72.93
N ILE A 254 2.37 -33.99 73.61
CA ILE A 254 3.77 -33.94 73.21
C ILE A 254 4.65 -33.82 74.46
N GLU A 255 5.85 -34.41 74.41
CA GLU A 255 6.87 -34.19 75.42
C GLU A 255 7.49 -32.81 75.22
N LEU A 256 7.35 -31.95 76.23
CA LEU A 256 7.96 -30.63 76.25
C LEU A 256 9.36 -30.74 76.87
N PRO A 257 10.37 -30.02 76.35
CA PRO A 257 11.65 -29.84 77.05
C PRO A 257 11.44 -29.32 78.47
N ASP A 258 12.31 -29.69 79.41
CA ASP A 258 12.16 -29.37 80.84
C ASP A 258 11.93 -27.87 81.13
N GLU A 259 12.52 -27.00 80.31
CA GLU A 259 12.40 -25.53 80.41
C GLU A 259 10.99 -25.00 80.05
N LEU A 260 10.21 -25.79 79.31
CA LEU A 260 8.87 -25.47 78.82
C LEU A 260 7.76 -26.24 79.56
N VAL A 261 8.11 -27.10 80.52
CA VAL A 261 7.14 -27.75 81.41
C VAL A 261 6.72 -26.75 82.49
N PRO A 262 5.45 -26.33 82.54
CA PRO A 262 5.02 -25.36 83.53
C PRO A 262 4.95 -25.98 84.93
N ALA A 263 5.62 -25.37 85.89
CA ALA A 263 5.53 -25.79 87.30
C ALA A 263 4.17 -25.45 87.94
N ASP A 264 3.53 -24.38 87.48
CA ASP A 264 2.22 -23.92 87.94
C ASP A 264 1.40 -23.24 86.82
N ALA A 265 0.15 -22.87 87.12
CA ALA A 265 -0.78 -22.28 86.16
C ALA A 265 -0.40 -20.85 85.72
N GLU A 266 0.32 -20.08 86.53
CA GLU A 266 0.78 -18.74 86.14
C GLU A 266 1.92 -18.86 85.12
N ARG A 267 2.89 -19.73 85.40
CA ARG A 267 3.99 -20.04 84.49
C ARG A 267 3.50 -20.66 83.18
N ALA A 268 2.47 -21.51 83.21
CA ALA A 268 1.82 -22.02 82.00
C ALA A 268 1.27 -20.91 81.12
N ARG A 269 0.60 -19.90 81.70
CA ARG A 269 0.06 -18.75 80.95
C ARG A 269 1.17 -17.89 80.34
N GLU A 270 2.26 -17.67 81.06
CA GLU A 270 3.42 -16.94 80.54
C GLU A 270 4.06 -17.66 79.36
N LEU A 271 4.32 -18.96 79.50
CA LEU A 271 4.89 -19.80 78.43
C LEU A 271 3.97 -19.84 77.20
N CYS A 272 2.65 -19.99 77.38
CA CYS A 272 1.70 -19.92 76.27
C CYS A 272 1.70 -18.56 75.57
N ARG A 273 1.76 -17.44 76.31
CA ARG A 273 1.85 -16.10 75.71
C ARG A 273 3.14 -15.92 74.93
N ALA A 274 4.27 -16.35 75.49
CA ALA A 274 5.57 -16.29 74.83
C ALA A 274 5.58 -17.14 73.54
N ALA A 275 5.14 -18.40 73.62
CA ALA A 275 5.02 -19.27 72.45
C ALA A 275 4.08 -18.69 71.38
N THR A 276 2.95 -18.11 71.78
CA THR A 276 2.01 -17.44 70.85
C THR A 276 2.67 -16.24 70.17
N ALA A 277 3.41 -15.42 70.93
CA ALA A 277 4.14 -14.28 70.39
C ALA A 277 5.26 -14.72 69.43
N ASP A 278 5.98 -15.79 69.76
CA ASP A 278 7.02 -16.37 68.91
C ASP A 278 6.43 -16.93 67.62
N VAL A 279 5.31 -17.66 67.68
CA VAL A 279 4.60 -18.13 66.49
C VAL A 279 4.17 -16.96 65.61
N ALA A 280 3.56 -15.92 66.18
CA ALA A 280 3.16 -14.73 65.43
C ALA A 280 4.37 -14.01 64.80
N ALA A 281 5.50 -13.91 65.50
CA ALA A 281 6.72 -13.33 64.96
C ALA A 281 7.31 -14.16 63.81
N ARG A 282 7.26 -15.50 63.91
CA ARG A 282 7.71 -16.41 62.84
C ARG A 282 6.77 -16.38 61.63
N GLU A 283 5.46 -16.29 61.84
CA GLU A 283 4.48 -16.11 60.76
C GLU A 283 4.69 -14.78 60.03
N ALA A 284 4.90 -13.68 60.77
CA ALA A 284 5.21 -12.38 60.18
C ALA A 284 6.54 -12.42 59.38
N ALA A 285 7.58 -13.05 59.92
CA ALA A 285 8.85 -13.20 59.22
C ALA A 285 8.72 -14.07 57.95
N LEU A 286 7.94 -15.15 58.00
CA LEU A 286 7.65 -15.99 56.85
C LEU A 286 6.87 -15.22 55.78
N GLN A 287 5.89 -14.41 56.18
CA GLN A 287 5.11 -13.60 55.26
C GLN A 287 5.98 -12.54 54.56
N ALA A 288 6.81 -11.81 55.31
CA ALA A 288 7.76 -10.85 54.74
C ALA A 288 8.77 -11.52 53.79
N ALA A 289 9.25 -12.72 54.12
CA ALA A 289 10.15 -13.49 53.25
C ALA A 289 9.44 -13.95 51.96
N ARG A 290 8.16 -14.32 52.03
CA ARG A 290 7.34 -14.65 50.85
C ARG A 290 7.14 -13.45 49.94
N GLU A 291 6.77 -12.30 50.50
CA GLU A 291 6.61 -11.04 49.75
C GLU A 291 7.92 -10.65 49.05
N THR A 292 9.04 -10.68 49.77
CA THR A 292 10.37 -10.42 49.19
C THR A 292 10.73 -11.42 48.09
N HIS A 293 10.39 -12.71 48.26
CA HIS A 293 10.64 -13.73 47.24
C HIS A 293 9.78 -13.51 45.99
N GLU A 294 8.53 -13.11 46.15
CA GLU A 294 7.61 -12.80 45.05
C GLU A 294 8.10 -11.59 44.26
N GLU A 295 8.54 -10.52 44.94
CA GLU A 295 9.17 -9.34 44.33
C GLU A 295 10.43 -9.70 43.55
N LEU A 296 11.39 -10.38 44.18
CA LEU A 296 12.62 -10.81 43.51
C LEU A 296 12.35 -11.75 42.33
N SER A 297 11.34 -12.62 42.44
CA SER A 297 10.95 -13.52 41.34
C SER A 297 10.26 -12.78 40.20
N ALA A 298 9.56 -11.67 40.48
CA ALA A 298 9.01 -10.79 39.45
C ALA A 298 10.14 -10.02 38.74
N ASP A 299 11.07 -9.44 39.50
CA ASP A 299 12.24 -8.73 38.96
C ASP A 299 13.12 -9.64 38.12
N HIS A 300 13.37 -10.87 38.58
CA HIS A 300 14.14 -11.86 37.84
C HIS A 300 13.49 -12.21 36.49
N ARG A 301 12.17 -12.43 36.49
CA ARG A 301 11.42 -12.70 35.25
C ARG A 301 11.47 -11.51 34.30
N ALA A 302 11.27 -10.29 34.79
CA ALA A 302 11.36 -9.08 33.99
C ALA A 302 12.76 -8.89 33.38
N ALA A 303 13.82 -9.18 34.15
CA ALA A 303 15.20 -9.14 33.65
C ALA A 303 15.48 -10.21 32.58
N GLN A 304 14.96 -11.43 32.75
CA GLN A 304 15.09 -12.50 31.75
C GLN A 304 14.35 -12.16 30.45
N GLU A 305 13.12 -11.67 30.54
CA GLU A 305 12.34 -11.21 29.38
C GLU A 305 13.03 -10.03 28.67
N GLY A 306 13.59 -9.10 29.45
CA GLY A 306 14.43 -8.00 28.95
C GLY A 306 15.63 -8.51 28.15
N ALA A 307 16.44 -9.38 28.75
CA ALA A 307 17.64 -9.94 28.14
C ALA A 307 17.33 -10.70 26.84
N GLY A 308 16.34 -11.60 26.86
CA GLY A 308 15.90 -12.32 25.66
C GLY A 308 15.41 -11.39 24.56
N GLY A 309 14.63 -10.37 24.92
CA GLY A 309 14.15 -9.37 23.96
C GLY A 309 15.28 -8.57 23.30
N PHE A 310 16.32 -8.18 24.06
CA PHE A 310 17.49 -7.50 23.50
C PHE A 310 18.32 -8.43 22.61
N GLU A 311 18.48 -9.70 22.98
CA GLU A 311 19.20 -10.69 22.18
C GLU A 311 18.55 -10.93 20.82
N GLU A 312 17.21 -11.04 20.78
CA GLU A 312 16.45 -11.15 19.54
C GLU A 312 16.64 -9.93 18.63
N ILE A 313 16.56 -8.71 19.19
CA ILE A 313 16.77 -7.47 18.43
C ILE A 313 18.19 -7.42 17.87
N ALA A 314 19.19 -7.78 18.69
CA ALA A 314 20.58 -7.81 18.27
C ALA A 314 20.85 -8.86 17.17
N ALA A 315 20.19 -10.03 17.23
CA ALA A 315 20.25 -11.02 16.17
C ALA A 315 19.67 -10.48 14.85
N LEU A 316 18.48 -9.89 14.89
CA LEU A 316 17.83 -9.29 13.71
C LEU A 316 18.66 -8.17 13.07
N LEU A 317 19.34 -7.35 13.86
CA LEU A 317 20.22 -6.30 13.36
C LEU A 317 21.51 -6.86 12.76
N ARG A 318 22.10 -7.91 13.37
CA ARG A 318 23.29 -8.59 12.82
C ARG A 318 23.03 -9.24 11.48
N ASP A 319 21.88 -9.89 11.30
CA ASP A 319 21.52 -10.51 10.02
C ASP A 319 21.50 -9.48 8.87
N LEU A 320 21.04 -8.25 9.14
CA LEU A 320 21.00 -7.17 8.15
C LEU A 320 22.37 -6.61 7.79
N LEU A 321 23.33 -6.66 8.72
CA LEU A 321 24.71 -6.24 8.47
C LEU A 321 25.50 -7.30 7.70
N ARG A 322 25.05 -8.56 7.72
CA ARG A 322 25.74 -9.70 7.13
C ARG A 322 25.47 -9.91 5.63
N ASP A 323 24.60 -9.09 5.03
CA ASP A 323 24.35 -9.07 3.58
C ASP A 323 25.18 -7.96 2.87
N PRO A 324 26.50 -8.10 2.63
CA PRO A 324 27.08 -7.47 1.47
C PRO A 324 26.65 -8.27 0.22
N PRO A 325 26.21 -7.62 -0.87
CA PRO A 325 25.83 -8.32 -2.08
C PRO A 325 27.01 -9.15 -2.63
N PRO A 326 26.78 -10.39 -3.10
CA PRO A 326 27.81 -11.20 -3.71
C PRO A 326 28.30 -10.52 -5.00
N GLY A 327 29.56 -10.07 -5.00
CA GLY A 327 30.21 -9.46 -6.17
C GLY A 327 30.98 -8.17 -5.94
N ARG A 328 30.96 -7.59 -4.74
CA ARG A 328 31.84 -6.46 -4.41
C ARG A 328 33.18 -6.98 -3.88
N ALA A 329 34.18 -7.07 -4.75
CA ALA A 329 35.56 -7.17 -4.29
C ALA A 329 35.88 -5.89 -3.47
N PRO A 330 36.56 -5.98 -2.32
CA PRO A 330 37.02 -4.80 -1.61
C PRO A 330 37.92 -3.99 -2.56
N ALA A 331 37.65 -2.69 -2.66
CA ALA A 331 38.50 -1.80 -3.42
C ALA A 331 39.90 -1.80 -2.77
N GLU A 332 40.95 -2.02 -3.55
CA GLU A 332 42.33 -1.90 -3.09
C GLU A 332 42.53 -0.50 -2.51
N GLY A 333 42.64 -0.39 -1.17
CA GLY A 333 42.86 0.87 -0.45
C GLY A 333 41.89 1.18 0.70
N GLU A 334 40.86 0.36 0.95
CA GLU A 334 40.08 0.51 2.19
C GLU A 334 40.91 0.02 3.40
N PRO A 335 41.10 0.85 4.45
CA PRO A 335 41.77 0.41 5.67
C PRO A 335 41.00 -0.77 6.28
N GLU A 336 41.73 -1.79 6.73
CA GLU A 336 41.13 -2.90 7.47
C GLU A 336 40.22 -2.33 8.58
N PRO A 337 38.98 -2.82 8.72
CA PRO A 337 38.11 -2.33 9.79
C PRO A 337 38.82 -2.58 11.12
N ALA A 338 39.11 -1.49 11.83
CA ALA A 338 39.66 -1.53 13.18
C ALA A 338 38.84 -2.50 14.02
N GLU A 339 39.53 -3.32 14.83
CA GLU A 339 38.88 -4.28 15.75
C GLU A 339 37.70 -3.60 16.44
N PRO A 340 36.48 -4.16 16.34
CA PRO A 340 35.31 -3.50 16.89
C PRO A 340 35.51 -3.36 18.40
N ALA A 341 35.58 -2.10 18.86
CA ALA A 341 35.53 -1.78 20.28
C ALA A 341 34.31 -2.47 20.89
N ALA A 342 34.45 -2.97 22.12
CA ALA A 342 33.35 -3.59 22.84
C ALA A 342 32.14 -2.63 22.81
N PRO A 343 30.99 -3.05 22.28
CA PRO A 343 29.85 -2.15 22.10
C PRO A 343 29.39 -1.66 23.47
N GLU A 344 29.16 -0.36 23.58
CA GLU A 344 28.57 0.21 24.79
C GLU A 344 27.18 -0.39 25.02
N PRO A 345 26.82 -0.76 26.27
CA PRO A 345 25.48 -1.27 26.57
C PRO A 345 24.40 -0.27 26.15
N TYR A 346 23.33 -0.77 25.54
CA TYR A 346 22.20 0.07 25.18
C TYR A 346 21.51 0.58 26.45
N GLY A 347 21.48 1.90 26.65
CA GLY A 347 20.98 2.51 27.88
C GLY A 347 19.46 2.68 27.98
N GLY A 348 18.72 2.40 26.90
CA GLY A 348 17.26 2.55 26.85
C GLY A 348 16.49 1.29 27.25
N THR A 349 15.16 1.41 27.25
CA THR A 349 14.26 0.28 27.52
C THR A 349 14.15 -0.66 26.31
N LEU A 350 13.66 -1.89 26.54
CA LEU A 350 13.41 -2.86 25.47
C LEU A 350 12.44 -2.31 24.40
N ALA A 351 11.45 -1.50 24.81
CA ALA A 351 10.50 -0.89 23.88
C ALA A 351 11.19 0.14 22.97
N GLU A 352 12.01 1.02 23.55
CA GLU A 352 12.80 2.01 22.80
C GLU A 352 13.78 1.33 21.84
N ALA A 353 14.41 0.22 22.26
CA ALA A 353 15.29 -0.57 21.40
C ALA A 353 14.55 -1.18 20.20
N ARG A 354 13.33 -1.70 20.42
CA ARG A 354 12.49 -2.24 19.33
C ARG A 354 12.13 -1.15 18.33
N GLU A 355 11.75 0.03 18.81
CA GLU A 355 11.41 1.17 17.96
C GLU A 355 12.63 1.66 17.17
N ALA A 356 13.77 1.87 17.83
CA ALA A 356 15.01 2.30 17.21
C ALA A 356 15.51 1.29 16.17
N ALA A 357 15.46 -0.02 16.48
CA ALA A 357 15.79 -1.07 15.53
C ALA A 357 14.84 -1.05 14.32
N ALA A 358 13.53 -0.92 14.54
CA ALA A 358 12.55 -0.84 13.46
C ALA A 358 12.73 0.41 12.58
N ALA A 359 13.05 1.56 13.15
CA ALA A 359 13.38 2.79 12.43
C ALA A 359 14.64 2.61 11.58
N THR A 360 15.74 2.15 12.18
CA THR A 360 17.02 1.91 11.49
C THR A 360 16.86 0.94 10.32
N ARG A 361 16.05 -0.11 10.50
CA ARG A 361 15.72 -1.08 9.43
C ARG A 361 14.97 -0.45 8.26
N ARG A 362 14.00 0.42 8.54
CA ARG A 362 13.26 1.15 7.51
C ARG A 362 14.20 2.07 6.74
N ASP A 363 15.06 2.80 7.44
CA ASP A 363 16.03 3.71 6.83
C ASP A 363 17.05 2.95 5.97
N LEU A 364 17.59 1.83 6.46
CA LEU A 364 18.52 0.99 5.69
C LEU A 364 17.87 0.48 4.40
N ARG A 365 16.64 -0.04 4.47
CA ARG A 365 15.90 -0.51 3.29
C ARG A 365 15.62 0.61 2.31
N SER A 366 15.23 1.79 2.81
CA SER A 366 14.98 2.97 1.96
C SER A 366 16.25 3.41 1.24
N ARG A 367 17.39 3.47 1.94
CA ARG A 367 18.69 3.81 1.35
C ARG A 367 19.17 2.75 0.36
N ALA A 368 19.00 1.46 0.66
CA ALA A 368 19.34 0.37 -0.25
C ALA A 368 18.49 0.43 -1.54
N ALA A 369 17.18 0.69 -1.42
CA ALA A 369 16.31 0.90 -2.58
C ALA A 369 16.72 2.15 -3.37
N GLY A 370 17.08 3.24 -2.69
CA GLY A 370 17.61 4.46 -3.31
C GLY A 370 18.91 4.21 -4.08
N LEU A 371 19.85 3.45 -3.51
CA LEU A 371 21.09 3.03 -4.17
C LEU A 371 20.79 2.18 -5.41
N ALA A 372 19.94 1.17 -5.29
CA ALA A 372 19.56 0.32 -6.42
C ALA A 372 18.88 1.10 -7.55
N ALA A 373 18.02 2.07 -7.21
CA ALA A 373 17.39 2.96 -8.18
C ALA A 373 18.42 3.87 -8.88
N ALA A 374 19.38 4.42 -8.13
CA ALA A 374 20.46 5.23 -8.69
C ALA A 374 21.36 4.40 -9.63
N GLU A 375 21.74 3.18 -9.23
CA GLU A 375 22.52 2.25 -10.07
C GLU A 375 21.77 1.89 -11.36
N ALA A 376 20.46 1.64 -11.27
CA ALA A 376 19.62 1.39 -12.44
C ALA A 376 19.55 2.60 -13.37
N ALA A 377 19.36 3.81 -12.83
CA ALA A 377 19.34 5.05 -13.61
C ALA A 377 20.67 5.32 -14.34
N VAL A 378 21.81 5.05 -13.67
CA VAL A 378 23.15 5.14 -14.29
C VAL A 378 23.28 4.12 -15.42
N ARG A 379 22.83 2.88 -15.21
CA ARG A 379 22.86 1.83 -16.24
C ARG A 379 22.00 2.21 -17.45
N GLU A 380 20.78 2.70 -17.24
CA GLU A 380 19.90 3.15 -18.31
C GLU A 380 20.51 4.34 -19.08
N ALA A 381 21.09 5.32 -18.38
CA ALA A 381 21.77 6.45 -19.01
C ALA A 381 22.95 5.99 -19.88
N ALA A 382 23.76 5.07 -19.37
CA ALA A 382 24.89 4.49 -20.09
C ALA A 382 24.41 3.69 -21.33
N GLU A 383 23.35 2.88 -21.22
CA GLU A 383 22.75 2.20 -22.36
C GLU A 383 22.19 3.18 -23.41
N ARG A 384 21.52 4.25 -22.98
CA ARG A 384 21.04 5.31 -23.89
C ARG A 384 22.19 5.94 -24.65
N LEU A 385 23.31 6.20 -23.98
CA LEU A 385 24.52 6.73 -24.60
C LEU A 385 25.09 5.75 -25.65
N VAL A 386 25.19 4.46 -25.31
CA VAL A 386 25.65 3.41 -26.25
C VAL A 386 24.70 3.27 -27.44
N ARG A 387 23.38 3.26 -27.22
CA ARG A 387 22.38 3.23 -28.30
C ARG A 387 22.50 4.46 -29.20
N HIS A 388 22.69 5.64 -28.61
CA HIS A 388 22.88 6.87 -29.36
C HIS A 388 24.16 6.80 -30.22
N ALA A 389 25.28 6.35 -29.65
CA ALA A 389 26.53 6.19 -30.38
C ALA A 389 26.45 5.16 -31.52
N ASN A 390 25.62 4.12 -31.36
CA ASN A 390 25.39 3.08 -32.37
C ASN A 390 24.33 3.45 -33.44
N ALA A 391 23.65 4.60 -33.33
CA ALA A 391 22.65 4.99 -34.32
C ALA A 391 23.28 5.17 -35.71
N THR A 392 22.62 4.64 -36.74
CA THR A 392 23.10 4.61 -38.14
C THR A 392 23.44 5.99 -38.69
N ARG A 393 22.69 7.03 -38.31
CA ARG A 393 22.96 8.42 -38.69
C ARG A 393 24.36 8.93 -38.29
N PHE A 394 24.99 8.32 -37.31
CA PHE A 394 26.32 8.69 -36.82
C PHE A 394 27.43 7.74 -37.28
N GLU A 395 27.14 6.81 -38.19
CA GLU A 395 28.12 5.84 -38.68
C GLU A 395 29.34 6.53 -39.33
N GLN A 396 29.12 7.65 -40.02
CA GLN A 396 30.17 8.45 -40.66
C GLN A 396 31.00 9.28 -39.66
N VAL A 397 30.55 9.42 -38.41
CA VAL A 397 31.26 10.18 -37.38
C VAL A 397 32.42 9.33 -36.84
N ARG A 398 33.64 9.67 -37.23
CA ARG A 398 34.88 8.99 -36.84
C ARG A 398 35.61 9.69 -35.68
N THR A 399 34.91 9.95 -34.58
CA THR A 399 35.53 10.54 -33.38
C THR A 399 36.04 9.44 -32.44
N PRO A 400 37.26 9.57 -31.85
CA PRO A 400 37.79 8.58 -30.92
C PRO A 400 36.86 8.30 -29.73
N ALA A 401 36.18 9.33 -29.24
CA ALA A 401 35.25 9.19 -28.13
C ALA A 401 34.00 8.36 -28.49
N ARG A 402 33.51 8.41 -29.74
CA ARG A 402 32.42 7.51 -30.19
C ARG A 402 32.88 6.06 -30.20
N GLN A 403 34.12 5.80 -30.62
CA GLN A 403 34.71 4.47 -30.59
C GLN A 403 34.83 3.95 -29.15
N GLN A 404 35.38 4.77 -28.25
CA GLN A 404 35.47 4.45 -26.82
C GLN A 404 34.09 4.14 -26.20
N ILE A 405 33.06 4.96 -26.45
CA ILE A 405 31.70 4.70 -25.95
C ILE A 405 31.14 3.34 -26.41
N ARG A 406 31.52 2.87 -27.62
CA ARG A 406 31.04 1.60 -28.17
C ARG A 406 31.83 0.39 -27.66
N GLU A 407 33.10 0.56 -27.37
CA GLU A 407 34.03 -0.52 -27.00
C GLU A 407 34.12 -0.74 -25.48
N LEU A 408 33.96 0.30 -24.67
CA LEU A 408 34.00 0.17 -23.22
C LEU A 408 32.76 -0.57 -22.68
N PRO A 409 32.92 -1.41 -21.64
CA PRO A 409 31.79 -1.98 -20.91
C PRO A 409 30.90 -0.88 -20.33
N THR A 410 29.57 -1.08 -20.37
CA THR A 410 28.58 -0.10 -19.88
C THR A 410 28.84 0.38 -18.46
N ALA A 411 29.37 -0.49 -17.59
CA ALA A 411 29.72 -0.17 -16.21
C ALA A 411 30.93 0.78 -16.06
N ALA A 412 31.82 0.85 -17.04
CA ALA A 412 32.98 1.73 -17.03
C ALA A 412 32.68 3.13 -17.61
N LEU A 413 31.59 3.28 -18.38
CA LEU A 413 31.22 4.55 -19.02
C LEU A 413 31.04 5.73 -18.04
N PRO A 414 30.42 5.56 -16.85
CA PRO A 414 30.23 6.67 -15.91
C PRO A 414 31.54 7.32 -15.46
N ALA A 415 32.62 6.54 -15.30
CA ALA A 415 33.93 7.04 -14.89
C ALA A 415 34.55 8.00 -15.92
N HIS A 416 34.19 7.87 -17.20
CA HIS A 416 34.69 8.71 -18.29
C HIS A 416 33.74 9.86 -18.66
N ALA A 417 32.49 9.83 -18.17
CA ALA A 417 31.44 10.75 -18.61
C ALA A 417 31.78 12.23 -18.39
N ALA A 418 32.32 12.59 -17.22
CA ALA A 418 32.68 13.97 -16.90
C ALA A 418 33.79 14.49 -17.83
N ALA A 419 34.86 13.72 -18.00
CA ALA A 419 35.97 14.09 -18.89
C ALA A 419 35.52 14.24 -20.36
N TRP A 420 34.64 13.36 -20.85
CA TRP A 420 34.06 13.50 -22.19
C TRP A 420 33.18 14.74 -22.31
N ALA A 421 32.34 15.04 -21.32
CA ALA A 421 31.49 16.23 -21.33
C ALA A 421 32.31 17.52 -21.41
N GLU A 422 33.37 17.63 -20.61
CA GLU A 422 34.30 18.76 -20.65
C GLU A 422 35.02 18.86 -22.00
N ALA A 423 35.49 17.74 -22.56
CA ALA A 423 36.17 17.72 -23.85
C ALA A 423 35.22 18.06 -25.02
N PHE A 424 33.95 17.68 -24.94
CA PHE A 424 32.96 17.94 -25.99
C PHE A 424 32.38 19.35 -25.95
N ALA A 425 32.33 20.01 -24.80
CA ALA A 425 31.69 21.31 -24.64
C ALA A 425 32.21 22.38 -25.64
N PRO A 426 33.53 22.55 -25.86
CA PRO A 426 34.02 23.52 -26.85
C PRO A 426 33.61 23.15 -28.29
N ARG A 427 33.67 21.86 -28.63
CA ARG A 427 33.33 21.38 -29.98
C ARG A 427 31.84 21.52 -30.27
N LEU A 428 30.99 21.27 -29.27
CA LEU A 428 29.55 21.49 -29.36
C LEU A 428 29.27 22.96 -29.67
N ARG A 429 29.90 23.89 -28.94
CA ARG A 429 29.74 25.34 -29.18
C ARG A 429 30.09 25.73 -30.61
N VAL A 430 31.27 25.31 -31.10
CA VAL A 430 31.71 25.62 -32.47
C VAL A 430 30.72 25.05 -33.50
N LEU A 431 30.29 23.79 -33.36
CA LEU A 431 29.33 23.18 -34.30
C LEU A 431 27.97 23.88 -34.26
N THR A 432 27.52 24.32 -33.08
CA THR A 432 26.30 25.11 -32.94
C THR A 432 26.42 26.45 -33.66
N ASP A 433 27.55 27.15 -33.51
CA ASP A 433 27.81 28.42 -34.18
C ASP A 433 27.91 28.25 -35.71
N GLU A 434 28.57 27.18 -36.17
CA GLU A 434 28.66 26.82 -37.59
C GLU A 434 27.29 26.49 -38.19
N LEU A 435 26.46 25.71 -37.50
CA LEU A 435 25.09 25.41 -37.94
C LEU A 435 24.24 26.69 -38.01
N ALA A 436 24.34 27.56 -37.00
CA ALA A 436 23.65 28.86 -37.02
C ALA A 436 24.14 29.76 -38.17
N GLN A 437 25.44 29.70 -38.50
CA GLN A 437 25.98 30.40 -39.66
C GLN A 437 25.50 29.81 -40.98
N LEU A 438 25.37 28.48 -41.08
CA LEU A 438 24.82 27.82 -42.25
C LEU A 438 23.35 28.19 -42.50
N GLU A 439 22.54 28.27 -41.45
CA GLU A 439 21.16 28.78 -41.52
C GLU A 439 21.13 30.23 -42.05
N ARG A 440 21.94 31.13 -41.47
CA ARG A 440 22.04 32.52 -41.98
C ARG A 440 22.47 32.59 -43.44
N ASN A 441 23.41 31.73 -43.84
CA ASN A 441 23.87 31.67 -45.23
C ASN A 441 22.76 31.13 -46.16
N ARG A 442 21.99 30.12 -45.71
CA ARG A 442 20.83 29.59 -46.42
C ARG A 442 19.78 30.67 -46.61
N ASP A 443 19.42 31.39 -45.56
CA ASP A 443 18.45 32.49 -45.64
C ASP A 443 18.91 33.57 -46.62
N GLY A 444 20.21 33.93 -46.58
CA GLY A 444 20.80 34.87 -47.55
C GLY A 444 20.78 34.36 -49.00
N ILE A 445 20.90 33.06 -49.24
CA ILE A 445 20.75 32.46 -50.57
C ILE A 445 19.29 32.51 -51.03
N VAL A 446 18.36 32.16 -50.14
CA VAL A 446 16.91 32.20 -50.43
C VAL A 446 16.47 33.62 -50.75
N ASP A 447 16.91 34.62 -49.99
CA ASP A 447 16.63 36.03 -50.25
C ASP A 447 17.12 36.50 -51.61
N ARG A 448 18.34 36.11 -52.01
CA ARG A 448 18.88 36.43 -53.35
C ARG A 448 18.13 35.72 -54.46
N LEU A 449 17.79 34.44 -54.26
CA LEU A 449 17.01 33.66 -55.21
C LEU A 449 15.61 34.27 -55.37
N ARG A 450 14.99 34.72 -54.28
CA ARG A 450 13.71 35.44 -54.30
C ARG A 450 13.78 36.65 -55.21
N GLY A 451 14.78 37.52 -55.05
CA GLY A 451 14.95 38.69 -55.92
C GLY A 451 15.10 38.33 -57.41
N LEU A 452 15.81 37.24 -57.74
CA LEU A 452 15.93 36.76 -59.12
C LEU A 452 14.62 36.20 -59.68
N VAL A 453 13.86 35.48 -58.85
CA VAL A 453 12.55 34.93 -59.21
C VAL A 453 11.54 36.05 -59.43
N GLU A 454 11.47 37.03 -58.53
CA GLU A 454 10.63 38.23 -58.67
C GLU A 454 10.96 38.97 -59.96
N SER A 455 12.26 39.20 -60.24
CA SER A 455 12.70 39.80 -61.52
C SER A 455 12.25 38.98 -62.73
N SER A 456 12.25 37.65 -62.64
CA SER A 456 11.81 36.78 -63.73
C SER A 456 10.29 36.84 -63.95
N LEU A 457 9.51 36.97 -62.87
CA LEU A 457 8.07 37.21 -62.94
C LEU A 457 7.76 38.59 -63.56
N ASP A 458 8.56 39.60 -63.26
CA ASP A 458 8.48 40.92 -63.90
C ASP A 458 8.81 40.88 -65.39
N THR A 459 9.76 40.04 -65.81
CA THR A 459 10.03 39.78 -67.23
C THR A 459 8.80 39.18 -67.92
N LEU A 460 8.06 38.25 -67.28
CA LEU A 460 6.81 37.71 -67.84
C LEU A 460 5.73 38.79 -67.98
N ARG A 461 5.54 39.64 -66.97
CA ARG A 461 4.60 40.78 -67.05
C ARG A 461 5.00 41.76 -68.15
N SER A 462 6.30 42.01 -68.30
CA SER A 462 6.84 42.88 -69.34
C SER A 462 6.65 42.29 -70.74
N ALA A 463 6.75 40.97 -70.90
CA ALA A 463 6.43 40.29 -72.15
C ALA A 463 4.97 40.52 -72.58
N GLN A 464 4.01 40.40 -71.66
CA GLN A 464 2.61 40.73 -71.94
C GLN A 464 2.46 42.20 -72.34
N ARG A 465 3.05 43.14 -71.59
CA ARG A 465 2.97 44.58 -71.87
C ARG A 465 3.55 44.93 -73.25
N LEU A 466 4.69 44.34 -73.61
CA LEU A 466 5.33 44.55 -74.90
C LEU A 466 4.58 43.87 -76.05
N SER A 467 3.79 42.84 -75.79
CA SER A 467 2.95 42.21 -76.81
C SER A 467 1.74 43.05 -77.22
N ARG A 468 1.55 44.25 -76.65
CA ARG A 468 0.45 45.14 -76.99
C ARG A 468 0.54 45.58 -78.44
N LEU A 469 -0.53 45.35 -79.19
CA LEU A 469 -0.60 45.64 -80.61
C LEU A 469 -0.78 47.14 -80.88
N PRO A 470 -0.20 47.64 -82.00
CA PRO A 470 -0.32 49.06 -82.38
C PRO A 470 -1.78 49.43 -82.73
N GLU A 471 -2.06 50.73 -82.75
CA GLU A 471 -3.33 51.26 -83.23
C GLU A 471 -3.51 51.02 -84.74
N GLY A 472 -4.74 50.84 -85.20
CA GLY A 472 -5.06 50.66 -86.63
C GLY A 472 -5.35 49.22 -87.06
N LEU A 473 -5.42 48.27 -86.13
CA LEU A 473 -5.72 46.84 -86.37
C LEU A 473 -7.15 46.45 -85.97
N GLY A 474 -8.13 47.35 -86.12
CA GLY A 474 -9.52 47.08 -85.74
C GLY A 474 -9.68 46.74 -84.24
N GLU A 475 -10.43 45.68 -83.91
CA GLU A 475 -10.66 45.23 -82.51
C GLU A 475 -9.38 44.80 -81.79
N TRP A 476 -8.28 44.56 -82.51
CA TRP A 476 -6.99 44.20 -81.93
C TRP A 476 -6.17 45.40 -81.45
N SER A 477 -6.56 46.61 -81.82
CA SER A 477 -5.85 47.84 -81.44
C SER A 477 -5.74 47.94 -79.92
N GLY A 478 -4.52 48.05 -79.39
CA GLY A 478 -4.28 48.17 -77.94
C GLY A 478 -4.48 46.88 -77.14
N GLN A 479 -4.87 45.77 -77.76
CA GLN A 479 -4.96 44.46 -77.10
C GLN A 479 -3.58 43.83 -76.94
N GLU A 480 -3.36 43.06 -75.86
CA GLU A 480 -2.14 42.26 -75.72
C GLU A 480 -2.23 41.02 -76.61
N PHE A 481 -1.30 40.85 -77.55
CA PHE A 481 -1.21 39.65 -78.36
C PHE A 481 -0.96 38.41 -77.50
N LEU A 482 -0.15 38.54 -76.47
CA LEU A 482 0.16 37.52 -75.47
C LEU A 482 -0.43 37.92 -74.12
N ARG A 483 -1.36 37.12 -73.58
CA ARG A 483 -1.91 37.33 -72.24
C ARG A 483 -1.38 36.25 -71.30
N ILE A 484 -0.65 36.67 -70.28
CA ILE A 484 -0.02 35.79 -69.29
C ILE A 484 -0.71 36.02 -67.94
N ARG A 485 -1.27 34.96 -67.35
CA ARG A 485 -1.90 35.00 -66.03
C ARG A 485 -1.22 34.01 -65.10
N PHE A 486 -0.88 34.48 -63.92
CA PHE A 486 -0.39 33.66 -62.81
C PHE A 486 -0.78 34.35 -61.50
N ASP A 487 -0.80 33.57 -60.43
CA ASP A 487 -1.05 34.09 -59.08
C ASP A 487 0.27 34.56 -58.47
N ASP A 488 0.27 35.73 -57.84
CA ASP A 488 1.43 36.25 -57.11
C ASP A 488 1.46 35.68 -55.69
N PRO A 489 2.48 34.89 -55.34
CA PRO A 489 2.66 34.46 -53.96
C PRO A 489 3.02 35.68 -53.09
N ASP A 490 2.51 35.71 -51.86
CA ASP A 490 3.02 36.64 -50.86
C ASP A 490 4.48 36.31 -50.51
N GLN A 491 5.20 37.28 -49.96
CA GLN A 491 6.63 37.16 -49.70
C GLN A 491 6.99 36.02 -48.74
N ALA A 492 6.14 35.72 -47.75
CA ALA A 492 6.41 34.66 -46.78
C ALA A 492 6.28 33.29 -47.46
N THR A 493 5.18 33.08 -48.20
CA THR A 493 4.96 31.86 -48.98
C THR A 493 6.05 31.64 -50.02
N LEU A 494 6.48 32.70 -50.72
CA LEU A 494 7.56 32.60 -51.70
C LEU A 494 8.88 32.19 -51.04
N THR A 495 9.22 32.81 -49.91
CA THR A 495 10.47 32.52 -49.18
C THR A 495 10.50 31.06 -48.69
N GLU A 496 9.39 30.54 -48.17
CA GLU A 496 9.27 29.15 -47.73
C GLU A 496 9.51 28.17 -48.90
N ARG A 497 8.77 28.35 -50.01
CA ARG A 497 8.90 27.49 -51.20
C ARG A 497 10.30 27.53 -51.80
N LEU A 498 10.93 28.69 -51.85
CA LEU A 498 12.30 28.83 -52.34
C LEU A 498 13.31 28.17 -51.39
N GLY A 499 13.06 28.22 -50.08
CA GLY A 499 13.81 27.45 -49.08
C GLY A 499 13.77 25.96 -49.38
N GLU A 500 12.59 25.40 -49.65
CA GLU A 500 12.44 23.99 -50.04
C GLU A 500 13.19 23.64 -51.32
N VAL A 501 13.11 24.48 -52.35
CA VAL A 501 13.84 24.29 -53.61
C VAL A 501 15.35 24.28 -53.38
N VAL A 502 15.87 25.19 -52.56
CA VAL A 502 17.30 25.25 -52.19
C VAL A 502 17.69 23.98 -51.42
N ASP A 503 16.89 23.54 -50.45
CA ASP A 503 17.17 22.38 -49.62
C ASP A 503 17.14 21.07 -50.43
N GLU A 504 16.14 20.90 -51.30
CA GLU A 504 16.02 19.73 -52.18
C GLU A 504 17.17 19.67 -53.18
N THR A 505 17.50 20.82 -53.80
CA THR A 505 18.58 20.90 -54.77
C THR A 505 19.93 20.62 -54.11
N THR A 506 20.16 21.15 -52.90
CA THR A 506 21.35 20.88 -52.10
C THR A 506 21.43 19.40 -51.73
N ARG A 507 20.33 18.80 -51.26
CA ARG A 507 20.27 17.36 -50.91
C ARG A 507 20.53 16.46 -52.11
N ALA A 508 19.97 16.80 -53.27
CA ALA A 508 20.19 16.06 -54.51
C ALA A 508 21.66 16.14 -54.97
N ALA A 509 22.28 17.33 -54.86
CA ALA A 509 23.69 17.52 -55.20
C ALA A 509 24.64 16.75 -54.28
N VAL A 510 24.39 16.79 -52.96
CA VAL A 510 25.16 16.02 -51.97
C VAL A 510 25.05 14.52 -52.25
N ARG A 511 23.83 14.01 -52.54
CA ARG A 511 23.64 12.59 -52.88
C ARG A 511 24.35 12.16 -54.17
N LYS A 512 24.39 13.02 -55.18
CA LYS A 512 25.01 12.74 -56.49
C LYS A 512 26.49 13.14 -56.56
N ASN A 513 27.04 13.71 -55.49
CA ASN A 513 28.38 14.30 -55.45
C ASN A 513 28.64 15.27 -56.62
N ALA A 514 27.60 16.04 -56.98
CA ALA A 514 27.59 16.89 -58.16
C ALA A 514 27.91 18.36 -57.81
N ASP A 515 28.64 19.05 -58.68
CA ASP A 515 28.99 20.45 -58.50
C ASP A 515 27.80 21.37 -58.84
N LEU A 516 27.18 21.96 -57.81
CA LEU A 516 26.07 22.92 -57.91
C LEU A 516 26.43 24.20 -58.65
N ARG A 517 27.71 24.56 -58.72
CA ARG A 517 28.15 25.85 -59.32
C ARG A 517 27.84 25.96 -60.81
N ARG A 518 27.55 24.84 -61.48
CA ARG A 518 27.35 24.78 -62.93
C ARG A 518 25.89 24.90 -63.38
N ASP A 519 24.92 25.00 -62.47
CA ASP A 519 23.49 24.91 -62.83
C ASP A 519 22.59 26.00 -62.22
N GLY A 520 23.05 27.26 -62.23
CA GLY A 520 22.28 28.40 -61.70
C GLY A 520 20.97 28.67 -62.43
N MET A 521 20.91 28.44 -63.75
CA MET A 521 19.69 28.64 -64.54
C MET A 521 18.60 27.62 -64.18
N SER A 522 18.94 26.35 -63.99
CA SER A 522 17.94 25.35 -63.60
C SER A 522 17.43 25.59 -62.19
N LEU A 523 18.27 26.07 -61.27
CA LEU A 523 17.83 26.49 -59.94
C LEU A 523 16.83 27.65 -60.01
N LEU A 524 17.11 28.67 -60.84
CA LEU A 524 16.20 29.78 -61.06
C LEU A 524 14.86 29.30 -61.68
N LEU A 525 14.91 28.46 -62.71
CA LEU A 525 13.69 27.92 -63.34
C LEU A 525 12.84 27.10 -62.36
N ARG A 526 13.48 26.30 -61.49
CA ARG A 526 12.77 25.60 -60.40
C ARG A 526 12.16 26.57 -59.40
N GLY A 527 12.89 27.63 -59.04
CA GLY A 527 12.38 28.69 -58.17
C GLY A 527 11.17 29.41 -58.76
N VAL A 528 11.23 29.78 -60.05
CA VAL A 528 10.09 30.38 -60.79
C VAL A 528 8.92 29.40 -60.86
N HIS A 529 9.18 28.12 -61.14
CA HIS A 529 8.12 27.11 -61.17
C HIS A 529 7.44 26.94 -59.80
N ALA A 530 8.23 26.91 -58.72
CA ALA A 530 7.71 26.83 -57.35
C ALA A 530 6.90 28.08 -56.96
N ALA A 531 7.34 29.27 -57.39
CA ALA A 531 6.61 30.51 -57.19
C ALA A 531 5.22 30.48 -57.87
N LEU A 532 5.15 29.90 -59.07
CA LEU A 532 3.92 29.80 -59.87
C LEU A 532 2.97 28.65 -59.43
N GLY A 533 3.40 27.77 -58.52
CA GLY A 533 2.56 26.69 -58.01
C GLY A 533 1.40 27.19 -57.13
N PRO A 534 0.29 26.44 -57.00
CA PRO A 534 0.00 25.18 -57.68
C PRO A 534 -0.64 25.35 -59.07
N ARG A 535 -1.17 26.53 -59.40
CA ARG A 535 -1.94 26.74 -60.64
C ARG A 535 -1.09 26.85 -61.90
N GLY A 536 0.19 27.19 -61.75
CA GLY A 536 1.11 27.40 -62.87
C GLY A 536 0.85 28.70 -63.62
N VAL A 537 1.35 28.76 -64.85
CA VAL A 537 1.17 29.90 -65.75
C VAL A 537 0.15 29.57 -66.84
N GLN A 538 -0.84 30.44 -67.00
CA GLN A 538 -1.79 30.37 -68.11
C GLN A 538 -1.39 31.40 -69.17
N VAL A 539 -1.13 30.93 -70.37
CA VAL A 539 -0.74 31.78 -71.50
C VAL A 539 -1.77 31.62 -72.61
N GLU A 540 -2.36 32.74 -73.02
CA GLU A 540 -3.36 32.83 -74.09
C GLU A 540 -2.84 33.74 -75.20
N ILE A 541 -3.07 33.37 -76.45
CA ILE A 541 -2.66 34.14 -77.64
C ILE A 541 -3.90 34.57 -78.42
N LEU A 542 -3.89 35.79 -78.96
CA LEU A 542 -4.93 36.26 -79.88
C LEU A 542 -4.87 35.48 -81.22
N LYS A 543 -6.01 34.94 -81.65
CA LYS A 543 -6.11 34.13 -82.87
C LYS A 543 -6.21 35.01 -84.13
N PRO A 544 -5.21 35.03 -85.03
CA PRO A 544 -5.18 35.94 -86.16
C PRO A 544 -6.17 35.49 -87.24
N ASP A 545 -7.40 35.97 -87.16
CA ASP A 545 -8.48 35.66 -88.11
C ASP A 545 -8.75 36.85 -89.05
N ALA A 546 -9.38 36.59 -90.19
CA ALA A 546 -9.63 37.59 -91.23
C ALA A 546 -10.51 38.76 -90.76
N VAL A 547 -11.35 38.52 -89.75
CA VAL A 547 -12.25 39.52 -89.15
C VAL A 547 -11.60 40.20 -87.92
N LEU A 548 -10.36 39.82 -87.55
CA LEU A 548 -9.63 40.36 -86.40
C LEU A 548 -10.45 40.37 -85.10
N ARG A 549 -11.18 39.27 -84.83
CA ARG A 549 -11.95 39.12 -83.58
C ARG A 549 -11.01 39.02 -82.39
N ALA A 550 -11.39 39.57 -81.24
CA ALA A 550 -10.65 39.43 -79.99
C ALA A 550 -10.76 38.01 -79.34
N GLU A 551 -10.68 36.95 -80.14
CA GLU A 551 -10.70 35.55 -79.69
C GLU A 551 -9.30 35.13 -79.20
N ARG A 552 -9.25 34.54 -78.01
CA ARG A 552 -8.00 34.07 -77.37
C ARG A 552 -8.00 32.56 -77.25
N VAL A 553 -6.87 31.95 -77.58
CA VAL A 553 -6.66 30.50 -77.50
C VAL A 553 -5.49 30.20 -76.57
N PRO A 554 -5.60 29.22 -75.65
CA PRO A 554 -4.47 28.78 -74.84
C PRO A 554 -3.31 28.31 -75.70
N VAL A 555 -2.07 28.67 -75.34
CA VAL A 555 -0.86 28.31 -76.13
C VAL A 555 -0.74 26.80 -76.38
N GLY A 556 -1.13 25.97 -75.42
CA GLY A 556 -1.10 24.52 -75.56
C GLY A 556 -2.01 23.94 -76.66
N GLN A 557 -3.00 24.72 -77.13
CA GLN A 557 -3.95 24.31 -78.18
C GLN A 557 -3.67 24.98 -79.53
N MET A 558 -2.59 25.78 -79.62
CA MET A 558 -2.28 26.57 -80.81
C MET A 558 -2.00 25.71 -82.05
N GLY A 559 -1.38 24.53 -81.88
CA GLY A 559 -1.08 23.61 -82.98
C GLY A 559 -2.31 22.96 -83.62
N ASP A 560 -3.40 22.82 -82.86
CA ASP A 560 -4.62 22.11 -83.29
C ASP A 560 -5.67 23.08 -83.85
N VAL A 561 -5.68 24.34 -83.39
CA VAL A 561 -6.73 25.33 -83.70
C VAL A 561 -6.34 26.28 -84.84
N PHE A 562 -5.05 26.55 -85.05
CA PHE A 562 -4.59 27.58 -86.00
C PHE A 562 -4.31 26.96 -87.36
N SER A 563 -4.69 27.65 -88.44
CA SER A 563 -4.27 27.26 -89.79
C SER A 563 -2.75 27.45 -89.97
N GLY A 564 -2.15 26.80 -90.97
CA GLY A 564 -0.70 26.90 -91.23
C GLY A 564 -0.20 28.34 -91.38
N GLY A 565 -1.02 29.23 -91.96
CA GLY A 565 -0.69 30.66 -92.10
C GLY A 565 -0.92 31.47 -90.82
N GLN A 566 -1.92 31.11 -90.03
CA GLN A 566 -2.19 31.72 -88.72
C GLN A 566 -1.10 31.37 -87.70
N LEU A 567 -0.66 30.11 -87.68
CA LEU A 567 0.42 29.63 -86.83
C LEU A 567 1.73 30.36 -87.15
N LEU A 568 2.06 30.51 -88.44
CA LEU A 568 3.24 31.27 -88.87
C LEU A 568 3.16 32.75 -88.43
N THR A 569 2.01 33.38 -88.63
CA THR A 569 1.78 34.79 -88.24
C THR A 569 1.95 35.00 -86.74
N ALA A 570 1.35 34.12 -85.95
CA ALA A 570 1.48 34.16 -84.50
C ALA A 570 2.91 33.85 -84.02
N ALA A 571 3.63 32.93 -84.68
CA ALA A 571 5.04 32.67 -84.39
C ALA A 571 5.93 33.89 -84.68
N ILE A 572 5.67 34.62 -85.76
CA ILE A 572 6.37 35.88 -86.07
C ILE A 572 6.09 36.93 -85.00
N ALA A 573 4.83 37.10 -84.59
CA ALA A 573 4.45 38.04 -83.53
C ALA A 573 5.09 37.70 -82.17
N LEU A 574 5.11 36.40 -81.79
CA LEU A 574 5.84 35.92 -80.62
C LEU A 574 7.34 36.21 -80.71
N TYR A 575 7.96 35.91 -81.85
CA TYR A 575 9.38 36.19 -82.07
C TYR A 575 9.67 37.69 -81.91
N CYS A 576 8.86 38.54 -82.52
CA CYS A 576 9.03 39.99 -82.42
C CYS A 576 8.91 40.46 -80.97
N THR A 577 7.96 39.90 -80.21
CA THR A 577 7.78 40.20 -78.79
C THR A 577 9.01 39.78 -77.97
N MET A 578 9.55 38.58 -78.23
CA MET A 578 10.78 38.09 -77.58
C MET A 578 12.02 38.92 -77.95
N ALA A 579 12.14 39.34 -79.22
CA ALA A 579 13.22 40.18 -79.69
C ALA A 579 13.20 41.56 -79.00
N ALA A 580 12.01 42.16 -78.87
CA ALA A 580 11.81 43.41 -78.15
C ALA A 580 12.11 43.27 -76.65
N LEU A 581 11.60 42.22 -76.00
CA LEU A 581 11.87 41.91 -74.59
C LEU A 581 13.38 41.78 -74.32
N ARG A 582 14.09 41.03 -75.17
CA ARG A 582 15.55 40.87 -75.09
C ARG A 582 16.31 42.19 -75.33
N GLY A 583 15.73 43.12 -76.09
CA GLY A 583 16.26 44.47 -76.27
C GLY A 583 16.17 45.29 -74.98
N ASN A 584 14.99 45.28 -74.35
CA ASN A 584 14.71 46.01 -73.12
C ASN A 584 15.53 45.48 -71.93
N ASP A 585 15.65 44.17 -71.76
CA ASP A 585 16.46 43.55 -70.69
C ASP A 585 17.95 43.93 -70.77
N ARG A 586 18.44 44.39 -71.93
CA ARG A 586 19.83 44.88 -72.11
C ARG A 586 19.96 46.40 -71.94
N GLY A 587 18.93 47.07 -71.41
CA GLY A 587 18.90 48.53 -71.23
C GLY A 587 18.80 49.31 -72.54
N ARG A 588 18.34 48.67 -73.64
CA ARG A 588 18.18 49.31 -74.95
C ARG A 588 16.76 49.82 -75.22
N ASP A 589 16.04 50.24 -74.17
CA ASP A 589 14.68 50.78 -74.25
C ASP A 589 14.52 51.93 -75.27
N ARG A 590 15.61 52.65 -75.58
CA ARG A 590 15.61 53.80 -76.49
C ARG A 590 15.92 53.45 -77.95
N HIS A 591 16.20 52.20 -78.29
CA HIS A 591 16.51 51.82 -79.66
C HIS A 591 15.24 51.38 -80.37
N ARG A 592 14.87 52.11 -81.43
CA ARG A 592 13.74 51.79 -82.33
C ARG A 592 13.85 50.45 -83.05
N HIS A 593 14.95 49.72 -82.89
CA HIS A 593 15.25 48.50 -83.64
C HIS A 593 15.60 47.35 -82.70
N ALA A 594 14.71 46.36 -82.60
CA ALA A 594 14.86 45.15 -81.81
C ALA A 594 15.63 44.04 -82.54
N GLY A 595 15.63 44.04 -83.88
CA GLY A 595 16.41 43.09 -84.68
C GLY A 595 15.89 42.87 -86.10
N THR A 596 16.33 41.78 -86.73
CA THR A 596 15.95 41.38 -88.09
C THR A 596 15.53 39.91 -88.08
N LEU A 597 14.39 39.57 -88.68
CA LEU A 597 13.87 38.22 -88.81
C LEU A 597 13.87 37.78 -90.28
N PHE A 598 14.65 36.74 -90.58
CA PHE A 598 14.67 36.09 -91.89
C PHE A 598 13.66 34.96 -91.92
N LEU A 599 12.83 34.92 -92.95
CA LEU A 599 11.81 33.90 -93.16
C LEU A 599 11.94 33.33 -94.56
N ASP A 600 12.15 32.02 -94.61
CA ASP A 600 12.25 31.29 -95.87
C ASP A 600 10.91 30.73 -96.32
N ASN A 601 10.47 31.18 -97.49
CA ASN A 601 9.19 30.92 -98.12
C ASN A 601 7.94 31.07 -97.22
N PRO A 602 7.80 32.16 -96.42
CA PRO A 602 6.65 32.36 -95.54
C PRO A 602 5.33 32.53 -96.31
N ILE A 603 5.37 33.11 -97.52
CA ILE A 603 4.20 33.37 -98.35
C ILE A 603 3.52 32.06 -98.77
N GLY A 604 4.27 30.96 -98.94
CA GLY A 604 3.68 29.66 -99.28
C GLY A 604 2.77 29.08 -98.20
N ARG A 605 2.83 29.59 -96.97
CA ARG A 605 1.95 29.18 -95.86
C ARG A 605 0.97 30.28 -95.44
N ALA A 606 1.32 31.55 -95.61
CA ALA A 606 0.51 32.71 -95.24
C ALA A 606 0.49 33.76 -96.36
N ASN A 607 -0.28 33.52 -97.43
CA ASN A 607 -0.42 34.48 -98.54
C ASN A 607 -1.64 35.41 -98.43
N ALA A 608 -2.51 35.21 -97.43
CA ALA A 608 -3.66 36.07 -97.22
C ALA A 608 -3.23 37.48 -96.79
N THR A 609 -3.77 38.50 -97.46
CA THR A 609 -3.41 39.92 -97.26
C THR A 609 -3.45 40.35 -95.80
N TYR A 610 -4.53 40.02 -95.08
CA TYR A 610 -4.69 40.40 -93.67
C TYR A 610 -3.60 39.80 -92.74
N LEU A 611 -3.07 38.61 -93.05
CA LEU A 611 -1.99 37.99 -92.27
C LEU A 611 -0.66 38.71 -92.51
N LEU A 612 -0.39 39.10 -93.76
CA LEU A 612 0.83 39.82 -94.13
C LEU A 612 0.84 41.25 -93.56
N GLU A 613 -0.30 41.94 -93.60
CA GLU A 613 -0.51 43.24 -92.95
C GLU A 613 -0.26 43.14 -91.44
N LEU A 614 -0.84 42.14 -90.77
CA LEU A 614 -0.65 41.91 -89.34
C LEU A 614 0.81 41.61 -88.98
N GLN A 615 1.47 40.70 -89.71
CA GLN A 615 2.89 40.38 -89.50
C GLN A 615 3.76 41.65 -89.58
N ARG A 616 3.53 42.49 -90.59
CA ARG A 616 4.26 43.73 -90.79
C ARG A 616 3.96 44.78 -89.72
N ALA A 617 2.69 44.97 -89.37
CA ALA A 617 2.30 45.93 -88.34
C ALA A 617 2.91 45.59 -86.98
N VAL A 618 2.90 44.30 -86.60
CA VAL A 618 3.54 43.83 -85.36
C VAL A 618 5.06 44.01 -85.40
N ALA A 619 5.68 43.65 -86.51
CA ALA A 619 7.12 43.77 -86.65
C ALA A 619 7.58 45.24 -86.64
N ASP A 620 6.86 46.14 -87.31
CA ASP A 620 7.16 47.58 -87.31
C ASP A 620 7.00 48.18 -85.91
N ALA A 621 5.90 47.86 -85.21
CA ALA A 621 5.65 48.34 -83.85
C ALA A 621 6.72 47.88 -82.85
N LEU A 622 7.23 46.66 -83.01
CA LEU A 622 8.27 46.08 -82.15
C LEU A 622 9.69 46.34 -82.68
N GLY A 623 9.84 47.10 -83.76
CA GLY A 623 11.13 47.46 -84.33
C GLY A 623 11.92 46.28 -84.93
N VAL A 624 11.23 45.24 -85.39
CA VAL A 624 11.83 44.08 -86.06
C VAL A 624 11.69 44.22 -87.57
N GLN A 625 12.81 44.14 -88.29
CA GLN A 625 12.79 44.15 -89.75
C GLN A 625 12.52 42.74 -90.29
N LEU A 626 11.51 42.60 -91.13
CA LEU A 626 11.14 41.32 -91.77
C LEU A 626 11.81 41.18 -93.14
N LEU A 627 12.51 40.05 -93.39
CA LEU A 627 13.06 39.69 -94.70
C LEU A 627 12.47 38.36 -95.16
N TYR A 628 11.68 38.41 -96.22
CA TYR A 628 10.96 37.25 -96.76
C TYR A 628 11.66 36.80 -98.05
N THR A 629 12.13 35.56 -98.09
CA THR A 629 12.53 34.91 -99.34
C THR A 629 11.36 34.08 -99.84
N THR A 630 10.99 34.13 -101.12
CA THR A 630 9.94 33.25 -101.66
C THR A 630 10.25 32.91 -103.11
N GLY A 631 9.90 31.69 -103.51
CA GLY A 631 9.89 31.27 -104.91
C GLY A 631 8.52 31.41 -105.57
N LEU A 632 7.52 31.91 -104.86
CA LEU A 632 6.15 32.06 -105.36
C LEU A 632 5.95 33.46 -105.92
N PHE A 633 5.36 33.53 -107.12
CA PHE A 633 5.00 34.79 -107.77
C PHE A 633 3.52 35.11 -107.51
N ASP A 634 3.20 35.46 -106.26
CA ASP A 634 1.86 35.93 -105.86
C ASP A 634 1.86 37.46 -105.81
N THR A 635 1.38 38.09 -106.89
CA THR A 635 1.36 39.56 -107.02
C THR A 635 0.55 40.25 -105.92
N THR A 636 -0.47 39.59 -105.36
CA THR A 636 -1.31 40.13 -104.29
C THR A 636 -0.52 40.20 -102.99
N ALA A 637 0.17 39.12 -102.63
CA ALA A 637 1.01 39.06 -101.44
C ALA A 637 2.25 39.97 -101.55
N LEU A 638 2.86 40.07 -102.75
CA LEU A 638 4.04 40.91 -102.99
C LEU A 638 3.72 42.40 -102.94
N ALA A 639 2.50 42.82 -103.31
CA ALA A 639 2.07 44.21 -103.28
C ALA A 639 2.08 44.82 -101.86
N GLU A 640 1.94 43.97 -100.83
CA GLU A 640 2.03 44.40 -99.44
C GLU A 640 3.43 44.88 -99.07
N PHE A 641 4.49 44.37 -99.70
CA PHE A 641 5.85 44.69 -99.27
C PHE A 641 6.33 46.02 -99.87
N PRO A 642 6.94 46.92 -99.05
CA PRO A 642 7.44 48.20 -99.55
C PRO A 642 8.66 48.06 -100.47
N LEU A 643 9.35 46.92 -100.40
CA LEU A 643 10.51 46.59 -101.23
C LEU A 643 10.49 45.10 -101.56
N VAL A 644 10.44 44.79 -102.85
CA VAL A 644 10.59 43.43 -103.37
C VAL A 644 11.81 43.40 -104.29
N ILE A 645 12.76 42.52 -103.98
CA ILE A 645 13.98 42.34 -104.77
C ILE A 645 13.81 41.08 -105.58
N ARG A 646 13.63 41.23 -106.89
CA ARG A 646 13.51 40.10 -107.81
C ARG A 646 14.90 39.63 -108.19
N LEU A 647 15.15 38.34 -107.95
CA LEU A 647 16.43 37.69 -108.18
C LEU A 647 16.31 36.73 -109.36
N ARG A 648 17.33 36.67 -110.21
CA ARG A 648 17.45 35.68 -111.28
C ARG A 648 18.71 34.85 -111.10
N ASN A 649 18.64 33.60 -111.53
CA ASN A 649 19.82 32.75 -111.61
C ASN A 649 20.54 33.05 -112.92
N ASP A 650 21.70 33.68 -112.82
CA ASP A 650 22.63 33.83 -113.93
C ASP A 650 23.68 32.71 -113.85
N ALA A 651 24.17 32.28 -115.01
CA ALA A 651 25.23 31.29 -115.08
C ALA A 651 26.37 31.83 -115.92
N ASP A 652 27.57 31.86 -115.34
CA ASP A 652 28.78 31.98 -116.14
C ASP A 652 29.21 30.59 -116.55
N LEU A 653 28.75 30.18 -117.74
CA LEU A 653 29.01 28.86 -118.31
C LEU A 653 30.50 28.59 -118.53
N ARG A 654 31.36 29.62 -118.55
CA ARG A 654 32.82 29.46 -118.72
C ARG A 654 33.53 29.19 -117.41
N ALA A 655 33.10 29.82 -116.32
CA ALA A 655 33.67 29.62 -114.99
C ALA A 655 33.03 28.44 -114.23
N GLY A 656 31.95 27.84 -114.76
CA GLY A 656 31.22 26.75 -114.10
C GLY A 656 30.46 27.21 -112.84
N LEU A 657 30.33 28.52 -112.63
CA LEU A 657 29.74 29.12 -111.44
C LEU A 657 28.33 29.63 -111.76
N LYS A 658 27.40 29.37 -110.83
CA LYS A 658 26.04 29.91 -110.84
C LYS A 658 26.00 31.08 -109.86
N TYR A 659 25.48 32.22 -110.32
CA TYR A 659 25.34 33.41 -109.50
C TYR A 659 23.87 33.80 -109.42
N ILE A 660 23.49 34.40 -108.30
CA ILE A 660 22.20 35.05 -108.17
C ILE A 660 22.44 36.54 -108.40
N SER A 661 21.81 37.10 -109.42
CA SER A 661 21.87 38.54 -109.71
C SER A 661 20.51 39.18 -109.45
N VAL A 662 20.51 40.48 -109.17
CA VAL A 662 19.27 41.24 -109.03
C VAL A 662 18.76 41.55 -110.43
N GLU A 663 17.59 41.01 -110.75
CA GLU A 663 16.90 41.30 -112.01
C GLU A 663 16.20 42.66 -111.90
N GLU A 664 15.48 42.90 -110.81
CA GLU A 664 14.64 44.10 -110.66
C GLU A 664 14.41 44.45 -109.18
N HIS A 665 14.29 45.75 -108.88
CA HIS A 665 13.79 46.25 -107.60
C HIS A 665 12.37 46.78 -107.78
N LEU A 666 11.38 46.07 -107.26
CA LEU A 666 9.99 46.50 -107.27
C LEU A 666 9.73 47.30 -105.98
N ARG A 667 9.36 48.58 -106.13
CA ARG A 667 9.02 49.50 -105.04
C ARG A 667 7.59 50.01 -105.21
N PRO A 668 6.56 49.26 -104.78
CA PRO A 668 5.18 49.68 -104.92
C PRO A 668 4.96 51.06 -104.27
N GLY A 669 4.48 52.05 -105.04
CA GLY A 669 4.12 53.38 -104.54
C GLY A 669 5.24 54.41 -104.35
N LEU A 670 6.49 54.13 -104.73
CA LEU A 670 7.59 55.12 -104.76
C LEU A 670 7.86 55.60 -106.20
N PRO A 671 8.13 56.90 -106.43
CA PRO A 671 8.41 57.41 -107.77
C PRO A 671 9.61 56.70 -108.40
N ALA A 672 9.51 56.41 -109.70
CA ALA A 672 10.55 55.73 -110.47
C ALA A 672 11.87 56.52 -110.41
N ARG A 673 12.99 55.81 -110.18
CA ARG A 673 14.34 56.40 -110.31
C ARG A 673 14.57 56.79 -111.77
N ASP A 674 15.17 57.96 -111.98
CA ASP A 674 15.49 58.53 -113.28
C ASP A 674 16.43 57.59 -114.07
N GLN A 675 16.03 57.23 -115.30
CA GLN A 675 16.69 56.19 -116.11
C GLN A 675 18.02 56.67 -116.75
N ALA A 676 18.41 57.93 -116.55
CA ALA A 676 19.59 58.54 -117.15
C ALA A 676 20.87 58.49 -116.28
N ALA A 677 20.84 57.84 -115.10
CA ALA A 677 22.03 57.66 -114.26
C ALA A 677 22.79 56.36 -114.62
N GLU A 678 24.12 56.42 -114.71
CA GLU A 678 24.99 55.28 -115.04
C GLU A 678 24.75 54.04 -114.15
N PRO A 679 24.90 52.81 -114.70
CA PRO A 679 24.70 51.59 -113.94
C PRO A 679 25.88 51.36 -112.99
N VAL A 680 25.74 51.78 -111.74
CA VAL A 680 26.69 51.45 -110.68
C VAL A 680 26.49 49.98 -110.27
N HIS A 681 27.47 49.12 -110.55
CA HIS A 681 27.55 47.78 -109.98
C HIS A 681 27.93 47.86 -108.50
N GLY A 682 26.92 47.78 -107.64
CA GLY A 682 27.08 47.66 -106.19
C GLY A 682 26.42 48.79 -105.43
N GLU A 683 25.09 48.82 -105.37
CA GLU A 683 24.36 49.69 -104.43
C GLU A 683 23.24 48.92 -103.73
N ILE A 684 23.49 48.52 -102.47
CA ILE A 684 22.43 48.16 -101.52
C ILE A 684 21.79 49.47 -101.06
N THR A 685 20.66 49.85 -101.64
CA THR A 685 19.85 50.97 -101.12
C THR A 685 18.77 50.47 -100.18
N ALA A 686 19.21 50.13 -98.96
CA ALA A 686 18.48 50.30 -97.70
C ALA A 686 19.32 49.71 -96.56
N THR A 687 20.48 50.30 -96.29
CA THR A 687 21.11 50.19 -94.98
C THR A 687 21.23 51.60 -94.44
N ARG A 688 20.36 51.98 -93.49
CA ARG A 688 20.76 53.05 -92.57
C ARG A 688 21.87 52.44 -91.71
N VAL A 689 23.11 52.70 -92.10
CA VAL A 689 24.26 52.44 -91.25
C VAL A 689 24.07 53.27 -89.99
N PHE A 690 23.90 52.60 -88.84
CA PHE A 690 24.04 53.25 -87.55
C PHE A 690 25.51 53.66 -87.41
N ARG A 691 25.81 54.95 -87.64
CA ARG A 691 27.10 55.52 -87.34
C ARG A 691 27.17 55.66 -85.82
N ARG A 692 27.99 54.86 -85.14
CA ARG A 692 28.34 55.10 -83.73
C ARG A 692 28.78 56.58 -83.66
N PRO A 693 28.16 57.42 -82.81
CA PRO A 693 28.61 58.80 -82.67
C PRO A 693 30.09 58.74 -82.30
N SER A 694 30.93 59.43 -83.08
CA SER A 694 32.31 59.66 -82.69
C SER A 694 32.26 60.26 -81.30
N ALA A 695 32.96 59.63 -80.35
CA ALA A 695 33.24 60.29 -79.08
C ALA A 695 33.74 61.69 -79.45
N ALA A 696 33.02 62.72 -79.02
CA ALA A 696 33.58 64.05 -78.98
C ALA A 696 34.85 63.88 -78.13
N VAL A 697 35.99 63.93 -78.78
CA VAL A 697 37.24 64.23 -78.10
C VAL A 697 37.01 65.65 -77.61
N ASP A 698 36.73 65.76 -76.32
CA ASP A 698 36.79 67.02 -75.60
C ASP A 698 38.26 67.47 -75.67
N GLU A 699 38.62 68.20 -76.72
CA GLU A 699 39.78 69.07 -76.71
C GLU A 699 39.43 70.33 -75.90
N ARG A 700 39.37 70.13 -74.58
CA ARG A 700 39.72 71.10 -73.54
C ARG A 700 40.62 70.29 -72.60
N GLY A 701 41.94 70.40 -72.68
CA GLY A 701 42.66 71.57 -72.20
C GLY A 701 42.86 71.39 -70.69
N GLU A 702 43.98 70.74 -70.35
CA GLU A 702 44.56 70.49 -69.01
C GLU A 702 43.78 69.66 -67.98
#